data_AF-A0A939WIJ6-F1
#
_entry.id   AF-A0A939WIJ6-F1
#
_cell.length_a   1.000
_cell.length_b   1.000
_cell.length_c   1.000
_cell.angle_alpha   90.00
_cell.angle_beta   90.00
_cell.angle_gamma   90.00
#
_symmetry.space_group_name_H-M   'P 1'
#
loop_
_entity.id
_entity.type
_entity.pdbx_description
1 polymer ?
#
loop_
_entity_poly.entity_id
_entity_poly.type
_entity_poly.pdbx_seq_one_letter_code
_entity_poly.pdbx_strand_id
1 'polypeptide(L)'
;MKFDVLVVTASNEAQARGYRAMVAPLVGALAEKILVVPDPGGKRVGSLGSTVCVLKKLGDVSKKRVLICHSGGDSKRLPSYAAIGKAFVPVPDSHGKTVSLFERIVANMERLRLPKSGVLVVCGDVAPEFDFASCDFSKSGVTGVAYYDSPEEGSRHGVYVPEKLESKVGVGERNNSTLELKLKTRTSRGAKGSNLSAVTSFLQKPSPAVAKAAGAVCRGKVAVDTGILWIDPATAKKIVSAGWKVGDIYDEFARELLDGFAPFHVNIVPRCSFFHIGSTRELLARLGKGREWVEGCAISRDEMKLGGRNVVTFVPREFGPINLAEGECLTCLPVGKKWIPIRYRVEDDFKSDGKWEKLKLGEIMKKVDHKKLLALRKADDCITVELPLRIDFAGGWSDTPPICYKMGGAVFNAAVTLNGVKPVKVRVRRLAAKEVRVESVDLGQSGVLKSLAEIRAPKDPHDWCALVKSALTVTKFDFSRGGLDIKISADVPKGSGMGTSSILGAALTLALERVAGRKPEWQRVASLTLALEKEMATGGGWQDQIGGLVPGAHFVVTKPGKSQDPRMARVSEKSEAAFSKFLKDRALLYFTGRKRMARNILRGVIGFFEENPDDIACSIIRRLKSDAERAFKAVESCDWDSFCSAVNDYWLSKKALDPGSTNPLVELIIARMAPWISAVSLCGAGGGGFMFVVARSKDAKAKIRSVLENHPPIKTGRFFDFEIAT
;
A
#
# COMPACT_ATOMS: atom_id res chain seq x y z
N MET A 1 -16.26 -2.31 23.34
CA MET A 1 -17.66 -2.71 23.03
C MET A 1 -18.15 -1.80 21.91
N LYS A 2 -19.03 -2.25 21.00
CA LYS A 2 -19.42 -1.46 19.82
C LYS A 2 -20.56 -0.47 20.08
N PHE A 3 -20.60 0.60 19.29
CA PHE A 3 -21.73 1.53 19.22
C PHE A 3 -22.86 0.97 18.36
N ASP A 4 -24.12 1.27 18.71
CA ASP A 4 -25.29 0.84 17.93
C ASP A 4 -25.50 1.77 16.74
N VAL A 5 -25.30 3.08 16.96
CA VAL A 5 -25.44 4.12 15.94
C VAL A 5 -24.22 5.02 15.93
N LEU A 6 -23.63 5.23 14.75
CA LEU A 6 -22.65 6.29 14.53
C LEU A 6 -23.30 7.43 13.74
N VAL A 7 -22.93 8.66 14.06
CA VAL A 7 -23.36 9.85 13.35
C VAL A 7 -22.15 10.67 12.94
N VAL A 8 -22.06 11.05 11.68
CA VAL A 8 -21.07 12.00 11.17
C VAL A 8 -21.78 13.28 10.79
N THR A 9 -21.41 14.42 11.39
CA THR A 9 -22.01 15.70 11.01
C THR A 9 -21.29 16.32 9.81
N ALA A 10 -22.03 17.03 8.97
CA ALA A 10 -21.52 17.72 7.78
C ALA A 10 -21.98 19.19 7.79
N SER A 11 -21.22 20.09 7.17
CA SER A 11 -21.54 21.53 7.13
C SER A 11 -22.74 21.86 6.25
N ASN A 12 -23.05 21.00 5.28
CA ASN A 12 -24.16 21.17 4.35
C ASN A 12 -24.48 19.83 3.63
N GLU A 13 -25.56 19.84 2.85
CA GLU A 13 -26.04 18.65 2.14
C GLU A 13 -25.08 18.17 1.04
N ALA A 14 -24.27 19.05 0.43
CA ALA A 14 -23.27 18.63 -0.56
C ALA A 14 -22.18 17.79 0.10
N GLN A 15 -21.60 18.27 1.20
CA GLN A 15 -20.63 17.52 1.99
C GLN A 15 -21.25 16.23 2.55
N ALA A 16 -22.51 16.28 3.01
CA ALA A 16 -23.21 15.10 3.50
C ALA A 16 -23.33 14.00 2.45
N ARG A 17 -23.58 14.33 1.17
CA ARG A 17 -23.60 13.33 0.08
C ARG A 17 -22.25 12.62 -0.05
N GLY A 18 -21.14 13.35 0.01
CA GLY A 18 -19.80 12.77 0.00
C GLY A 18 -19.57 11.84 1.20
N TYR A 19 -19.91 12.29 2.41
CA TYR A 19 -19.74 11.51 3.64
C TYR A 19 -20.60 10.24 3.62
N ARG A 20 -21.84 10.27 3.10
CA ARG A 20 -22.69 9.07 2.96
C ARG A 20 -22.04 8.01 2.09
N ALA A 21 -21.42 8.42 0.98
CA ALA A 21 -20.70 7.50 0.12
C ALA A 21 -19.43 6.93 0.78
N MET A 22 -18.74 7.72 1.62
CA MET A 22 -17.57 7.28 2.39
C MET A 22 -17.92 6.30 3.51
N VAL A 23 -19.04 6.50 4.22
CA VAL A 23 -19.42 5.65 5.35
C VAL A 23 -20.24 4.42 4.96
N ALA A 24 -20.82 4.37 3.76
CA ALA A 24 -21.63 3.23 3.32
C ALA A 24 -20.93 1.86 3.46
N PRO A 25 -19.63 1.71 3.11
CA PRO A 25 -18.91 0.44 3.30
C PRO A 25 -18.62 0.09 4.77
N LEU A 26 -18.79 1.04 5.69
CA LEU A 26 -18.48 0.89 7.11
C LEU A 26 -19.70 0.43 7.93
N VAL A 27 -20.90 0.49 7.36
CA VAL A 27 -22.14 0.01 7.98
C VAL A 27 -22.06 -1.52 8.18
N GLY A 28 -22.46 -2.00 9.35
CA GLY A 28 -22.30 -3.39 9.78
C GLY A 28 -20.89 -3.74 10.27
N ALA A 29 -19.84 -3.10 9.71
CA ALA A 29 -18.46 -3.28 10.16
C ALA A 29 -18.20 -2.54 11.49
N LEU A 30 -18.51 -1.23 11.52
CA LEU A 30 -18.30 -0.38 12.69
C LEU A 30 -19.53 -0.31 13.60
N ALA A 31 -20.72 -0.17 13.04
CA ALA A 31 -21.98 -0.12 13.77
C ALA A 31 -23.13 -0.60 12.90
N GLU A 32 -24.25 -0.99 13.53
CA GLU A 32 -25.47 -1.41 12.83
C GLU A 32 -25.98 -0.31 11.88
N LYS A 33 -25.89 0.95 12.32
CA LYS A 33 -26.34 2.09 11.55
C LYS A 33 -25.34 3.24 11.59
N ILE A 34 -25.04 3.82 10.43
CA ILE A 34 -24.25 5.05 10.33
C ILE A 34 -25.08 6.12 9.62
N LEU A 35 -25.26 7.25 10.28
CA LEU A 35 -26.02 8.40 9.79
C LEU A 35 -25.09 9.55 9.44
N VAL A 36 -25.44 10.28 8.39
CA VAL A 36 -24.80 11.57 8.06
C VAL A 36 -25.84 12.67 8.18
N VAL A 37 -25.54 13.65 9.03
CA VAL A 37 -26.46 14.74 9.37
C VAL A 37 -25.83 16.07 8.98
N PRO A 38 -26.35 16.75 7.94
CA PRO A 38 -25.88 18.10 7.60
C PRO A 38 -26.42 19.12 8.61
N ASP A 39 -25.70 20.22 8.77
CA ASP A 39 -26.19 21.40 9.47
C ASP A 39 -27.40 22.01 8.71
N PRO A 40 -28.41 22.53 9.43
CA PRO A 40 -29.65 22.98 8.83
C PRO A 40 -29.46 24.24 7.97
N GLY A 41 -30.24 24.31 6.88
CA GLY A 41 -30.19 25.45 5.95
C GLY A 41 -28.84 25.63 5.25
N GLY A 42 -27.94 24.66 5.33
CA GLY A 42 -26.57 24.75 4.78
C GLY A 42 -25.70 25.79 5.48
N LYS A 43 -26.08 26.22 6.69
CA LYS A 43 -25.33 27.15 7.52
C LYS A 43 -24.67 26.39 8.66
N ARG A 44 -23.41 26.71 8.96
CA ARG A 44 -22.69 26.09 10.08
C ARG A 44 -23.29 26.56 11.40
N VAL A 45 -23.64 25.60 12.27
CA VAL A 45 -24.31 25.88 13.56
C VAL A 45 -23.45 25.55 14.79
N GLY A 46 -22.16 25.25 14.59
CA GLY A 46 -21.27 24.83 15.68
C GLY A 46 -21.52 23.40 16.16
N SER A 47 -20.58 22.80 16.89
CA SER A 47 -20.67 21.39 17.31
C SER A 47 -21.86 21.11 18.21
N LEU A 48 -22.13 21.97 19.19
CA LEU A 48 -23.28 21.82 20.08
C LEU A 48 -24.61 22.03 19.35
N GLY A 49 -24.72 23.04 18.47
CA GLY A 49 -25.88 23.21 17.60
C GLY A 49 -26.13 21.98 16.71
N SER A 50 -25.08 21.42 16.11
CA SER A 50 -25.17 20.18 15.34
C SER A 50 -25.57 18.99 16.23
N THR A 51 -25.10 18.92 17.48
CA THR A 51 -25.49 17.89 18.45
C THR A 51 -27.00 17.93 18.70
N VAL A 52 -27.57 19.11 18.96
CA VAL A 52 -29.02 19.29 19.13
C VAL A 52 -29.79 18.82 17.90
N CYS A 53 -29.32 19.16 16.68
CA CYS A 53 -29.93 18.68 15.44
C CYS A 53 -29.90 17.16 15.32
N VAL A 54 -28.77 16.53 15.66
CA VAL A 54 -28.62 15.07 15.63
C VAL A 54 -29.56 14.42 16.64
N LEU A 55 -29.63 14.92 17.88
CA LEU A 55 -30.53 14.39 18.91
C LEU A 55 -31.99 14.49 18.48
N LYS A 56 -32.43 15.65 17.96
CA LYS A 56 -33.79 15.83 17.41
C LYS A 56 -34.10 14.82 16.30
N LYS A 57 -33.11 14.46 15.47
CA LYS A 57 -33.27 13.49 14.38
C LYS A 57 -33.25 12.03 14.85
N LEU A 58 -32.48 11.71 15.88
CA LEU A 58 -32.40 10.36 16.44
C LEU A 58 -33.64 10.00 17.26
N GLY A 59 -34.27 10.98 17.91
CA GLY A 59 -35.39 10.75 18.82
C GLY A 59 -34.92 10.10 20.12
N ASP A 60 -35.55 8.99 20.51
CA ASP A 60 -35.21 8.30 21.76
C ASP A 60 -33.89 7.50 21.67
N VAL A 61 -32.96 7.81 22.57
CA VAL A 61 -31.65 7.16 22.72
C VAL A 61 -31.55 6.29 23.98
N SER A 62 -32.66 6.08 24.70
CA SER A 62 -32.72 5.32 25.98
C SER A 62 -32.20 3.89 25.92
N LYS A 63 -32.17 3.28 24.74
CA LYS A 63 -31.74 1.89 24.52
C LYS A 63 -30.54 1.75 23.59
N LYS A 64 -29.85 2.85 23.26
CA LYS A 64 -28.79 2.86 22.25
C LYS A 64 -27.57 3.63 22.74
N ARG A 65 -26.38 3.12 22.43
CA ARG A 65 -25.13 3.90 22.45
C ARG A 65 -24.93 4.55 21.09
N VAL A 66 -24.89 5.87 21.12
CA VAL A 66 -24.67 6.69 19.94
C VAL A 66 -23.30 7.35 20.04
N LEU A 67 -22.53 7.36 18.96
CA LEU A 67 -21.36 8.24 18.83
C LEU A 67 -21.65 9.28 17.76
N ILE A 68 -21.50 10.56 18.11
CA ILE A 68 -21.57 11.71 17.21
C ILE A 68 -20.14 12.19 16.96
N CYS A 69 -19.70 12.13 15.71
CA CYS A 69 -18.41 12.63 15.25
C CYS A 69 -18.61 13.92 14.45
N HIS A 70 -18.20 15.05 15.02
CA HIS A 70 -18.35 16.35 14.38
C HIS A 70 -17.33 16.57 13.27
N SER A 71 -17.79 16.54 12.02
CA SER A 71 -16.93 16.64 10.83
C SER A 71 -17.33 17.76 9.86
N GLY A 72 -18.20 18.67 10.29
CA GLY A 72 -18.75 19.78 9.48
C GLY A 72 -17.79 20.97 9.27
N GLY A 73 -16.48 20.74 9.17
CA GLY A 73 -15.48 21.78 8.91
C GLY A 73 -15.09 21.86 7.44
N ASP A 74 -14.81 23.08 6.96
CA ASP A 74 -14.33 23.32 5.58
C ASP A 74 -12.88 22.88 5.34
N SER A 75 -12.14 22.58 6.41
CA SER A 75 -10.74 22.15 6.34
C SER A 75 -9.83 23.14 5.58
N LYS A 76 -10.03 24.45 5.81
CA LYS A 76 -9.32 25.57 5.17
C LYS A 76 -7.78 25.58 5.29
N ARG A 77 -7.15 24.58 5.90
CA ARG A 77 -5.68 24.43 6.00
C ARG A 77 -5.16 23.18 5.30
N LEU A 78 -6.05 22.36 4.75
CA LEU A 78 -5.74 21.10 4.08
C LEU A 78 -6.61 20.98 2.80
N PRO A 79 -6.24 21.67 1.70
CA PRO A 79 -7.05 21.72 0.48
C PRO A 79 -7.36 20.33 -0.10
N SER A 80 -6.39 19.41 -0.07
CA SER A 80 -6.54 18.02 -0.57
C SER A 80 -7.70 17.25 0.08
N TYR A 81 -8.12 17.62 1.29
CA TYR A 81 -9.21 16.94 2.01
C TYR A 81 -10.37 17.87 2.35
N ALA A 82 -10.40 19.08 1.79
CA ALA A 82 -11.51 20.00 1.98
C ALA A 82 -12.80 19.46 1.34
N ALA A 83 -12.71 18.81 0.18
CA ALA A 83 -13.86 18.22 -0.50
C ALA A 83 -14.40 16.97 0.21
N ILE A 84 -13.52 16.06 0.65
CA ILE A 84 -13.93 14.77 1.24
C ILE A 84 -13.97 14.76 2.77
N GLY A 85 -13.49 15.81 3.43
CA GLY A 85 -13.48 15.94 4.88
C GLY A 85 -12.24 15.31 5.54
N LYS A 86 -11.72 15.99 6.58
CA LYS A 86 -10.58 15.52 7.39
C LYS A 86 -10.82 14.18 8.08
N ALA A 87 -12.06 13.91 8.49
CA ALA A 87 -12.45 12.64 9.08
C ALA A 87 -12.17 11.44 8.16
N PHE A 88 -12.03 11.67 6.85
CA PHE A 88 -11.81 10.64 5.85
C PHE A 88 -10.38 10.64 5.27
N VAL A 89 -9.46 11.39 5.90
CA VAL A 89 -8.02 11.27 5.65
C VAL A 89 -7.57 9.86 6.03
N PRO A 90 -6.83 9.14 5.18
CA PRO A 90 -6.34 7.82 5.52
C PRO A 90 -5.10 7.95 6.42
N VAL A 91 -5.09 7.19 7.49
CA VAL A 91 -4.12 7.25 8.58
C VAL A 91 -3.77 5.81 9.01
N PRO A 92 -2.57 5.54 9.52
CA PRO A 92 -2.27 4.24 10.10
C PRO A 92 -3.07 4.04 11.40
N ASP A 93 -3.60 2.85 11.61
CA ASP A 93 -4.11 2.39 12.90
C ASP A 93 -2.95 1.91 13.82
N SER A 94 -3.29 1.40 15.01
CA SER A 94 -2.32 0.88 15.98
C SER A 94 -1.50 -0.32 15.48
N HIS A 95 -1.90 -0.96 14.39
CA HIS A 95 -1.23 -2.10 13.76
C HIS A 95 -0.57 -1.73 12.43
N GLY A 96 -0.55 -0.44 12.05
CA GLY A 96 0.01 0.04 10.79
C GLY A 96 -0.89 -0.17 9.57
N LYS A 97 -2.15 -0.58 9.74
CA LYS A 97 -3.14 -0.65 8.65
C LYS A 97 -3.69 0.74 8.38
N THR A 98 -3.70 1.14 7.11
CA THR A 98 -4.37 2.35 6.66
C THR A 98 -5.89 2.24 6.85
N VAL A 99 -6.46 3.14 7.64
CA VAL A 99 -7.89 3.33 7.92
C VAL A 99 -8.21 4.81 7.78
N SER A 100 -9.48 5.21 7.72
CA SER A 100 -9.84 6.63 7.84
C SER A 100 -9.63 7.16 9.26
N LEU A 101 -9.41 8.47 9.41
CA LEU A 101 -9.33 9.12 10.73
C LEU A 101 -10.59 8.85 11.56
N PHE A 102 -11.76 8.82 10.93
CA PHE A 102 -13.04 8.45 11.53
C PHE A 102 -13.02 7.03 12.11
N GLU A 103 -12.55 6.04 11.35
CA GLU A 103 -12.40 4.66 11.86
C GLU A 103 -11.48 4.60 13.07
N ARG A 104 -10.36 5.35 13.05
CA ARG A 104 -9.43 5.42 14.18
C ARG A 104 -10.07 6.07 15.41
N ILE A 105 -10.84 7.15 15.23
CA ILE A 105 -11.59 7.81 16.30
C ILE A 105 -12.57 6.82 16.93
N VAL A 106 -13.37 6.13 16.12
CA VAL A 106 -14.33 5.12 16.60
C VAL A 106 -13.61 4.03 17.39
N ALA A 107 -12.53 3.47 16.85
CA ALA A 107 -11.74 2.43 17.52
C ALA A 107 -11.17 2.90 18.88
N ASN A 108 -10.72 4.15 18.97
CA ASN A 108 -10.26 4.73 20.24
C ASN A 108 -11.42 4.85 21.23
N MET A 109 -12.58 5.34 20.79
CA MET A 109 -13.74 5.55 21.66
C MET A 109 -14.37 4.25 22.18
N GLU A 110 -14.29 3.15 21.42
CA GLU A 110 -14.77 1.83 21.87
C GLU A 110 -14.00 1.26 23.08
N ARG A 111 -12.86 1.87 23.44
CA ARG A 111 -12.05 1.53 24.61
C ARG A 111 -12.55 2.20 25.90
N LEU A 112 -13.43 3.20 25.80
CA LEU A 112 -14.06 3.85 26.96
C LEU A 112 -15.06 2.90 27.63
N ARG A 113 -15.15 2.96 28.97
CA ARG A 113 -16.14 2.23 29.75
C ARG A 113 -17.46 3.01 29.83
N LEU A 114 -18.21 3.00 28.73
CA LEU A 114 -19.47 3.73 28.61
C LEU A 114 -20.67 2.95 29.19
N PRO A 115 -21.69 3.64 29.72
CA PRO A 115 -22.98 3.04 30.07
C PRO A 115 -23.66 2.34 28.87
N LYS A 116 -24.70 1.53 29.15
CA LYS A 116 -25.43 0.76 28.14
C LYS A 116 -26.16 1.60 27.08
N SER A 117 -26.43 2.87 27.37
CA SER A 117 -27.18 3.78 26.52
C SER A 117 -26.79 5.22 26.80
N GLY A 118 -26.85 6.07 25.78
CA GLY A 118 -26.49 7.48 25.85
C GLY A 118 -25.71 7.92 24.61
N VAL A 119 -25.19 9.14 24.65
CA VAL A 119 -24.59 9.79 23.48
C VAL A 119 -23.18 10.26 23.81
N LEU A 120 -22.20 9.73 23.08
CA LEU A 120 -20.82 10.22 23.09
C LEU A 120 -20.62 11.19 21.93
N VAL A 121 -20.11 12.37 22.22
CA VAL A 121 -19.78 13.41 21.23
C VAL A 121 -18.27 13.55 21.16
N VAL A 122 -17.73 13.57 19.95
CA VAL A 122 -16.30 13.71 19.66
C VAL A 122 -16.04 14.62 18.46
N CYS A 123 -14.84 15.18 18.38
CA CYS A 123 -14.38 15.88 17.19
C CYS A 123 -13.98 14.91 16.06
N GLY A 124 -14.13 15.31 14.80
CA GLY A 124 -13.83 14.50 13.62
C GLY A 124 -12.49 14.76 12.95
N ASP A 125 -11.72 15.75 13.41
CA ASP A 125 -10.39 16.07 12.88
C ASP A 125 -9.23 15.73 13.82
N VAL A 126 -9.53 15.23 15.03
CA VAL A 126 -8.56 14.84 16.05
C VAL A 126 -8.95 13.49 16.64
N ALA A 127 -7.98 12.58 16.75
CA ALA A 127 -8.11 11.35 17.54
C ALA A 127 -7.28 11.47 18.84
N PRO A 128 -7.92 11.69 20.00
CA PRO A 128 -7.21 11.73 21.28
C PRO A 128 -6.73 10.34 21.71
N GLU A 129 -5.60 10.30 22.41
CA GLU A 129 -4.98 9.12 22.98
C GLU A 129 -4.59 9.37 24.44
N PHE A 130 -5.13 8.54 25.32
CA PHE A 130 -4.87 8.56 26.77
C PHE A 130 -5.24 7.19 27.36
N ASP A 131 -5.11 7.04 28.67
CA ASP A 131 -5.61 5.84 29.36
C ASP A 131 -7.16 5.87 29.45
N PHE A 132 -7.83 5.35 28.42
CA PHE A 132 -9.29 5.29 28.31
C PHE A 132 -9.97 4.57 29.49
N ALA A 133 -9.27 3.66 30.18
CA ALA A 133 -9.82 2.91 31.30
C ALA A 133 -9.95 3.75 32.59
N SER A 134 -9.30 4.92 32.63
CA SER A 134 -9.31 5.84 33.78
C SER A 134 -10.56 6.72 33.86
N CYS A 135 -11.37 6.79 32.80
CA CYS A 135 -12.57 7.62 32.76
C CYS A 135 -13.79 6.92 33.36
N ASP A 136 -14.59 7.68 34.12
CA ASP A 136 -15.87 7.27 34.69
C ASP A 136 -17.01 8.08 34.05
N PHE A 137 -18.00 7.38 33.49
CA PHE A 137 -19.20 7.96 32.88
C PHE A 137 -20.49 7.46 33.56
N SER A 138 -20.38 6.98 34.81
CA SER A 138 -21.49 6.39 35.56
C SER A 138 -22.47 7.42 36.13
N LYS A 139 -22.05 8.68 36.27
CA LYS A 139 -22.91 9.76 36.79
C LYS A 139 -23.94 10.19 35.74
N SER A 140 -25.13 10.53 36.21
CA SER A 140 -26.18 11.14 35.40
C SER A 140 -25.78 12.55 34.94
N GLY A 141 -26.40 13.02 33.85
CA GLY A 141 -26.14 14.34 33.30
C GLY A 141 -25.15 14.33 32.13
N VAL A 142 -24.23 15.30 32.15
CA VAL A 142 -23.18 15.50 31.16
C VAL A 142 -21.81 15.23 31.79
N THR A 143 -20.93 14.55 31.06
CA THR A 143 -19.56 14.26 31.52
C THR A 143 -18.54 14.56 30.43
N GLY A 144 -17.68 15.54 30.64
CA GLY A 144 -16.56 15.87 29.77
C GLY A 144 -15.29 15.07 30.09
N VAL A 145 -14.28 15.19 29.23
CA VAL A 145 -12.92 14.70 29.49
C VAL A 145 -11.92 15.83 29.24
N ALA A 146 -11.07 16.11 30.23
CA ALA A 146 -10.08 17.17 30.20
C ALA A 146 -8.69 16.66 30.61
N TYR A 147 -7.66 17.44 30.31
CA TYR A 147 -6.30 17.20 30.78
C TYR A 147 -5.66 18.54 31.19
N TYR A 148 -4.67 18.51 32.07
CA TYR A 148 -4.00 19.74 32.50
C TYR A 148 -2.93 20.20 31.52
N ASP A 149 -3.06 21.42 31.00
CA ASP A 149 -2.07 22.07 30.15
C ASP A 149 -1.91 23.56 30.51
N SER A 150 -1.08 24.29 29.77
CA SER A 150 -0.83 25.71 30.02
C SER A 150 -2.05 26.58 29.68
N PRO A 151 -2.21 27.76 30.32
CA PRO A 151 -3.25 28.72 29.96
C PRO A 151 -3.21 29.16 28.49
N GLU A 152 -2.03 29.16 27.87
CA GLU A 152 -1.87 29.46 26.44
C GLU A 152 -2.52 28.41 25.56
N GLU A 153 -2.43 27.13 25.93
CA GLU A 153 -3.16 26.05 25.25
C GLU A 153 -4.67 26.20 25.50
N GLY A 154 -5.05 26.49 26.75
CA GLY A 154 -6.44 26.79 27.12
C GLY A 154 -7.08 27.91 26.30
N SER A 155 -6.30 28.91 25.84
CA SER A 155 -6.81 29.99 24.99
C SER A 155 -7.30 29.57 23.61
N ARG A 156 -7.00 28.33 23.19
CA ARG A 156 -7.41 27.77 21.90
C ARG A 156 -8.58 26.80 22.04
N HIS A 157 -8.93 26.41 23.27
CA HIS A 157 -9.84 25.32 23.61
C HIS A 157 -10.85 25.70 24.71
N GLY A 158 -11.79 24.82 25.00
CA GLY A 158 -12.64 24.96 26.19
C GLY A 158 -11.84 24.67 27.47
N VAL A 159 -12.14 25.37 28.55
CA VAL A 159 -11.50 25.18 29.86
C VAL A 159 -12.57 24.88 30.91
N TYR A 160 -12.48 23.72 31.55
CA TYR A 160 -13.32 23.34 32.68
C TYR A 160 -12.78 23.96 33.98
N VAL A 161 -13.68 24.37 34.87
CA VAL A 161 -13.38 24.75 36.25
C VAL A 161 -13.98 23.69 37.19
N PRO A 162 -13.18 22.72 37.69
CA PRO A 162 -13.67 21.66 38.56
C PRO A 162 -13.82 22.15 40.01
N GLU A 163 -14.85 21.66 40.72
CA GLU A 163 -15.12 21.96 42.14
C GLU A 163 -13.96 21.54 43.07
N LYS A 164 -13.35 20.39 42.78
CA LYS A 164 -12.14 19.91 43.44
C LYS A 164 -10.97 20.01 42.47
N LEU A 165 -10.22 21.10 42.56
CA LEU A 165 -8.91 21.23 41.94
C LEU A 165 -7.96 20.21 42.61
N GLU A 166 -7.82 19.01 42.06
CA GLU A 166 -7.02 17.95 42.68
C GLU A 166 -5.57 18.40 42.96
N SER A 167 -5.20 18.35 44.23
CA SER A 167 -3.86 18.62 44.76
C SER A 167 -2.88 17.46 44.61
N LYS A 168 -3.22 16.38 43.88
CA LYS A 168 -2.48 15.12 43.86
C LYS A 168 -2.14 14.60 42.46
N VAL A 169 -1.29 15.33 41.72
CA VAL A 169 -0.44 14.72 40.69
C VAL A 169 0.99 15.22 40.91
N GLY A 170 1.88 14.31 41.30
CA GLY A 170 3.30 14.59 41.50
C GLY A 170 3.92 15.12 40.21
N VAL A 171 4.40 16.37 40.27
CA VAL A 171 5.13 17.02 39.18
C VAL A 171 6.54 16.46 39.20
N GLY A 172 6.90 15.66 38.19
CA GLY A 172 8.30 15.47 37.83
C GLY A 172 8.75 16.71 37.06
N GLU A 173 9.60 17.52 37.67
CA GLU A 173 10.31 18.61 37.01
C GLU A 173 11.12 18.07 35.82
N ARG A 174 10.99 18.72 34.65
CA ARG A 174 11.82 18.43 33.48
C ARG A 174 13.06 19.32 33.55
N ASN A 175 14.21 18.71 33.79
CA ASN A 175 15.47 19.22 33.26
C ASN A 175 15.74 18.55 31.91
N ASN A 176 16.07 19.39 30.92
CA ASN A 176 16.50 18.99 29.59
C ASN A 176 17.78 18.17 29.66
N SER A 177 17.70 16.89 29.29
CA SER A 177 18.68 16.21 28.42
C SER A 177 18.23 14.77 28.19
N THR A 178 18.41 14.36 26.93
CA THR A 178 18.54 12.99 26.41
C THR A 178 18.59 11.87 27.46
N LEU A 179 17.63 10.94 27.45
CA LEU A 179 17.83 9.47 27.46
C LEU A 179 16.53 8.70 27.72
N GLU A 180 16.45 7.54 27.07
CA GLU A 180 15.40 6.53 27.17
C GLU A 180 15.04 6.17 28.62
N LEU A 181 13.74 6.08 28.94
CA LEU A 181 13.27 5.61 30.24
C LEU A 181 12.35 4.41 30.09
N LYS A 182 12.93 3.23 30.39
CA LYS A 182 12.24 1.99 30.74
C LYS A 182 11.29 2.25 31.92
N LEU A 183 9.99 2.13 31.69
CA LEU A 183 8.98 2.13 32.75
C LEU A 183 9.00 0.79 33.50
N LYS A 184 9.59 0.78 34.71
CA LYS A 184 9.32 -0.24 35.73
C LYS A 184 7.96 0.06 36.35
N THR A 185 7.00 -0.82 36.10
CA THR A 185 5.69 -0.87 36.77
C THR A 185 5.87 -1.19 38.25
N ARG A 186 5.72 -0.19 39.13
CA ARG A 186 5.41 -0.40 40.55
C ARG A 186 3.90 -0.29 40.71
N THR A 187 3.25 -1.43 40.84
CA THR A 187 1.85 -1.57 41.26
C THR A 187 1.73 -1.21 42.74
N SER A 188 1.31 0.01 43.07
CA SER A 188 0.67 0.29 44.35
C SER A 188 -0.84 0.09 44.20
N ARG A 189 -1.30 -1.06 44.70
CA ARG A 189 -2.72 -1.31 44.98
C ARG A 189 -3.15 -0.35 46.10
N GLY A 190 -4.28 0.33 45.90
CA GLY A 190 -5.06 0.93 47.00
C GLY A 190 -5.14 2.46 47.03
N ALA A 191 -5.87 3.06 46.09
CA ALA A 191 -6.71 4.25 46.33
C ALA A 191 -7.64 4.45 45.12
N LYS A 192 -8.88 3.96 45.20
CA LYS A 192 -9.97 4.32 44.29
C LYS A 192 -10.43 5.76 44.60
N GLY A 193 -9.70 6.76 44.13
CA GLY A 193 -10.25 8.10 43.93
C GLY A 193 -10.80 8.16 42.51
N SER A 194 -12.08 8.50 42.34
CA SER A 194 -12.62 8.78 41.00
C SER A 194 -12.02 10.09 40.49
N ASN A 195 -11.37 10.10 39.32
CA ASN A 195 -10.87 11.32 38.64
C ASN A 195 -12.01 12.24 38.12
N LEU A 196 -13.21 12.07 38.64
CA LEU A 196 -14.44 12.71 38.23
C LEU A 196 -14.76 13.84 39.20
N SER A 197 -14.81 15.08 38.70
CA SER A 197 -15.15 16.27 39.47
C SER A 197 -16.40 16.93 38.93
N ALA A 198 -17.21 17.53 39.80
CA ALA A 198 -18.28 18.43 39.37
C ALA A 198 -17.67 19.68 38.72
N VAL A 199 -18.34 20.24 37.72
CA VAL A 199 -17.92 21.44 37.00
C VAL A 199 -18.68 22.63 37.58
N THR A 200 -17.96 23.65 38.06
CA THR A 200 -18.54 24.88 38.61
C THR A 200 -18.58 26.02 37.59
N SER A 201 -17.71 25.97 36.59
CA SER A 201 -17.71 26.91 35.47
C SER A 201 -17.05 26.28 34.24
N PHE A 202 -17.37 26.81 33.06
CA PHE A 202 -16.75 26.42 31.80
C PHE A 202 -16.48 27.68 30.97
N LEU A 203 -15.26 27.81 30.47
CA LEU A 203 -14.82 28.99 29.73
C LEU A 203 -14.47 28.58 28.30
N GLN A 204 -15.10 29.22 27.32
CA GLN A 204 -14.84 28.95 25.91
C GLN A 204 -13.68 29.82 25.41
N LYS A 205 -12.51 29.20 25.16
CA LYS A 205 -11.30 29.86 24.63
C LYS A 205 -10.90 31.12 25.41
N PRO A 206 -10.79 31.04 26.75
CA PRO A 206 -10.47 32.21 27.56
C PRO A 206 -9.05 32.71 27.29
N SER A 207 -8.83 34.02 27.34
CA SER A 207 -7.44 34.50 27.46
C SER A 207 -6.82 33.99 28.78
N PRO A 208 -5.49 33.86 28.88
CA PRO A 208 -4.83 33.47 30.14
C PRO A 208 -5.27 34.32 31.35
N ALA A 209 -5.51 35.62 31.13
CA ALA A 209 -6.01 36.53 32.15
C ALA A 209 -7.44 36.20 32.59
N VAL A 210 -8.34 35.90 31.65
CA VAL A 210 -9.73 35.49 31.93
C VAL A 210 -9.76 34.15 32.68
N ALA A 211 -8.96 33.18 32.25
CA ALA A 211 -8.86 31.88 32.91
C ALA A 211 -8.39 32.03 34.38
N LYS A 212 -7.41 32.92 34.62
CA LYS A 212 -6.94 33.22 35.98
C LYS A 212 -8.00 33.91 36.83
N ALA A 213 -8.68 34.92 36.28
CA ALA A 213 -9.72 35.66 36.99
C ALA A 213 -10.93 34.77 37.36
N ALA A 214 -11.25 33.80 36.51
CA ALA A 214 -12.33 32.84 36.73
C ALA A 214 -11.94 31.65 37.64
N GLY A 215 -10.74 31.66 38.25
CA GLY A 215 -10.28 30.59 39.13
C GLY A 215 -9.96 29.26 38.43
N ALA A 216 -9.83 29.25 37.10
CA ALA A 216 -9.57 28.04 36.32
C ALA A 216 -8.10 27.57 36.40
N VAL A 217 -7.19 28.42 36.90
CA VAL A 217 -5.75 28.14 36.93
C VAL A 217 -5.36 27.46 38.24
N CYS A 218 -4.89 26.22 38.14
CA CYS A 218 -4.32 25.44 39.23
C CYS A 218 -2.84 25.17 38.99
N ARG A 219 -1.95 25.57 39.91
CA ARG A 219 -0.50 25.30 39.79
C ARG A 219 0.06 25.67 38.41
N GLY A 220 -0.39 26.80 37.86
CA GLY A 220 0.02 27.29 36.54
C GLY A 220 -0.58 26.55 35.33
N LYS A 221 -1.58 25.68 35.53
CA LYS A 221 -2.25 24.92 34.48
C LYS A 221 -3.76 25.09 34.51
N VAL A 222 -4.43 24.76 33.41
CA VAL A 222 -5.89 24.76 33.24
C VAL A 222 -6.37 23.40 32.75
N ALA A 223 -7.61 23.02 33.08
CA ALA A 223 -8.20 21.76 32.60
C ALA A 223 -8.78 21.93 31.19
N VAL A 224 -7.97 21.61 30.19
CA VAL A 224 -8.28 21.79 28.76
C VAL A 224 -9.19 20.69 28.25
N ASP A 225 -10.25 21.06 27.56
CA ASP A 225 -11.20 20.15 26.92
C ASP A 225 -10.54 19.32 25.82
N THR A 226 -10.73 18.00 25.88
CA THR A 226 -10.29 17.06 24.85
C THR A 226 -11.25 16.98 23.67
N GLY A 227 -12.44 17.58 23.79
CA GLY A 227 -13.52 17.49 22.81
C GLY A 227 -14.34 16.20 22.91
N ILE A 228 -14.21 15.46 24.02
CA ILE A 228 -15.04 14.30 24.35
C ILE A 228 -16.10 14.71 25.37
N LEU A 229 -17.37 14.48 25.03
CA LEU A 229 -18.51 14.77 25.90
C LEU A 229 -19.47 13.58 25.90
N TRP A 230 -19.85 13.10 27.07
CA TRP A 230 -20.90 12.10 27.25
C TRP A 230 -22.18 12.75 27.76
N ILE A 231 -23.32 12.36 27.19
CA ILE A 231 -24.65 12.83 27.57
C ILE A 231 -25.49 11.59 27.89
N ASP A 232 -26.02 11.52 29.11
CA ASP A 232 -26.92 10.43 29.50
C ASP A 232 -28.28 10.51 28.79
N PRO A 233 -29.06 9.42 28.72
CA PRO A 233 -30.32 9.41 27.99
C PRO A 233 -31.36 10.42 28.48
N ALA A 234 -31.43 10.64 29.81
CA ALA A 234 -32.38 11.58 30.40
C ALA A 234 -32.07 13.02 29.98
N THR A 235 -30.80 13.41 30.01
CA THR A 235 -30.34 14.74 29.58
C THR A 235 -30.47 14.91 28.08
N ALA A 236 -30.15 13.87 27.29
CA ALA A 236 -30.37 13.91 25.84
C ALA A 236 -31.85 14.19 25.50
N LYS A 237 -32.79 13.56 26.22
CA LYS A 237 -34.23 13.82 26.08
C LYS A 237 -34.59 15.25 26.49
N LYS A 238 -34.06 15.75 27.62
CA LYS A 238 -34.26 17.14 28.05
C LYS A 238 -33.78 18.14 27.00
N ILE A 239 -32.59 17.94 26.42
CA ILE A 239 -32.02 18.81 25.37
C ILE A 239 -32.96 18.88 24.15
N VAL A 240 -33.54 17.76 23.73
CA VAL A 240 -34.50 17.74 22.62
C VAL A 240 -35.76 18.54 22.95
N SER A 241 -36.26 18.43 24.19
CA SER A 241 -37.46 19.13 24.67
C SER A 241 -37.24 20.61 25.00
N ALA A 242 -36.01 21.04 25.29
CA ALA A 242 -35.68 22.41 25.71
C ALA A 242 -35.94 23.47 24.62
N GLY A 243 -36.17 23.05 23.37
CA GLY A 243 -36.56 23.97 22.30
C GLY A 243 -35.46 24.93 21.87
N TRP A 244 -34.19 24.70 22.26
CA TRP A 244 -33.07 25.59 21.91
C TRP A 244 -33.02 25.89 20.41
N LYS A 245 -32.82 27.17 20.11
CA LYS A 245 -32.62 27.66 18.75
C LYS A 245 -31.32 27.07 18.22
N VAL A 246 -31.36 26.55 17.00
CA VAL A 246 -30.16 25.98 16.39
C VAL A 246 -29.25 27.12 15.95
N GLY A 247 -28.08 27.21 16.57
CA GLY A 247 -27.03 28.19 16.31
C GLY A 247 -25.77 27.84 17.11
N ASP A 248 -24.78 28.73 17.10
CA ASP A 248 -23.60 28.58 17.96
C ASP A 248 -23.98 28.92 19.41
N ILE A 249 -24.48 27.90 20.11
CA ILE A 249 -25.05 28.00 21.47
C ILE A 249 -24.06 27.58 22.55
N TYR A 250 -22.75 27.64 22.30
CA TYR A 250 -21.78 27.05 23.23
C TYR A 250 -21.84 27.68 24.62
N ASP A 251 -21.84 29.01 24.69
CA ASP A 251 -21.89 29.74 25.96
C ASP A 251 -23.26 29.63 26.64
N GLU A 252 -24.35 29.64 25.86
CA GLU A 252 -25.72 29.45 26.36
C GLU A 252 -25.92 28.05 26.94
N PHE A 253 -25.43 27.02 26.24
CA PHE A 253 -25.46 25.62 26.68
C PHE A 253 -24.68 25.41 27.97
N ALA A 254 -23.45 25.92 28.03
CA ALA A 254 -22.61 25.81 29.22
C ALA A 254 -23.26 26.50 30.42
N ARG A 255 -23.79 27.72 30.21
CA ARG A 255 -24.50 28.47 31.24
C ARG A 255 -25.72 27.72 31.75
N GLU A 256 -26.60 27.23 30.86
CA GLU A 256 -27.80 26.50 31.27
C GLU A 256 -27.48 25.19 32.02
N LEU A 257 -26.45 24.46 31.61
CA LEU A 257 -25.97 23.28 32.35
C LEU A 257 -25.56 23.64 33.78
N LEU A 258 -24.82 24.74 33.94
CA LEU A 258 -24.36 25.24 35.24
C LEU A 258 -25.50 25.83 36.08
N ASP A 259 -26.55 26.35 35.45
CA ASP A 259 -27.79 26.84 36.08
C ASP A 259 -28.78 25.70 36.43
N GLY A 260 -28.31 24.46 36.49
CA GLY A 260 -29.08 23.32 37.01
C GLY A 260 -29.89 22.53 35.98
N PHE A 261 -29.71 22.77 34.68
CA PHE A 261 -30.38 21.99 33.62
C PHE A 261 -30.09 20.48 33.74
N ALA A 262 -28.83 20.13 33.99
CA ALA A 262 -28.38 18.77 34.27
C ALA A 262 -27.05 18.78 35.04
N PRO A 263 -26.75 17.76 35.86
CA PRO A 263 -25.45 17.65 36.52
C PRO A 263 -24.32 17.65 35.48
N PHE A 264 -23.27 18.43 35.73
CA PHE A 264 -22.12 18.55 34.83
C PHE A 264 -20.83 18.12 35.52
N HIS A 265 -20.17 17.11 34.96
CA HIS A 265 -18.94 16.55 35.50
C HIS A 265 -17.82 16.56 34.46
N VAL A 266 -16.58 16.42 34.92
CA VAL A 266 -15.39 16.27 34.07
C VAL A 266 -14.46 15.20 34.61
N ASN A 267 -14.01 14.31 33.73
CA ASN A 267 -12.89 13.42 34.00
C ASN A 267 -11.58 14.15 33.71
N ILE A 268 -10.64 14.18 34.65
CA ILE A 268 -9.31 14.74 34.41
C ILE A 268 -8.31 13.61 34.19
N VAL A 269 -7.79 13.49 32.97
CA VAL A 269 -6.78 12.48 32.62
C VAL A 269 -5.37 13.04 32.81
N PRO A 270 -4.39 12.24 33.29
CA PRO A 270 -3.05 12.75 33.58
C PRO A 270 -2.27 13.25 32.36
N ARG A 271 -2.52 12.63 31.19
CA ARG A 271 -1.89 12.96 29.91
C ARG A 271 -2.85 12.64 28.78
N CYS A 272 -2.88 13.50 27.78
CA CYS A 272 -3.56 13.28 26.52
C CYS A 272 -2.63 13.67 25.38
N SER A 273 -2.48 12.80 24.39
CA SER A 273 -1.86 13.14 23.10
C SER A 273 -2.92 13.18 22.02
N PHE A 274 -2.68 13.98 20.98
CA PHE A 274 -3.64 14.17 19.90
C PHE A 274 -3.04 13.73 18.57
N PHE A 275 -3.66 12.74 17.95
CA PHE A 275 -3.40 12.42 16.56
C PHE A 275 -4.29 13.32 15.68
N HIS A 276 -3.69 14.37 15.13
CA HIS A 276 -4.37 15.40 14.34
C HIS A 276 -3.67 15.59 13.00
N ILE A 277 -4.47 15.88 11.96
CA ILE A 277 -4.02 16.27 10.62
C ILE A 277 -4.71 17.58 10.25
N GLY A 278 -4.08 18.67 10.69
CA GLY A 278 -4.60 20.03 10.56
C GLY A 278 -4.31 20.70 9.23
N SER A 279 -3.15 20.36 8.68
CA SER A 279 -2.48 21.07 7.59
C SER A 279 -1.76 20.10 6.65
N THR A 280 -1.40 20.57 5.47
CA THR A 280 -0.58 19.81 4.51
C THR A 280 0.76 19.39 5.11
N ARG A 281 1.40 20.29 5.89
CA ARG A 281 2.64 20.01 6.62
C ARG A 281 2.47 18.87 7.61
N GLU A 282 1.40 18.89 8.40
CA GLU A 282 1.11 17.81 9.36
C GLU A 282 0.82 16.48 8.67
N LEU A 283 0.10 16.49 7.54
CA LEU A 283 -0.15 15.29 6.74
C LEU A 283 1.18 14.62 6.34
N LEU A 284 2.12 15.38 5.80
CA LEU A 284 3.44 14.87 5.40
C LEU A 284 4.29 14.43 6.60
N ALA A 285 4.23 15.13 7.73
CA ALA A 285 4.98 14.77 8.93
C ALA A 285 4.61 13.39 9.48
N ARG A 286 3.39 12.90 9.21
CA ARG A 286 2.93 11.57 9.65
C ARG A 286 3.38 10.42 8.76
N LEU A 287 4.04 10.68 7.62
CA LEU A 287 4.44 9.67 6.64
C LEU A 287 5.72 8.88 6.95
N GLY A 288 6.40 9.11 8.08
CA GLY A 288 7.57 8.30 8.50
C GLY A 288 8.58 8.04 7.37
N LYS A 289 9.42 9.04 7.04
CA LYS A 289 10.44 9.02 5.97
C LYS A 289 9.93 8.99 4.51
N GLY A 290 8.62 9.02 4.25
CA GLY A 290 8.08 9.31 2.92
C GLY A 290 8.00 10.82 2.66
N ARG A 291 8.70 11.33 1.64
CA ARG A 291 8.63 12.77 1.27
C ARG A 291 7.34 13.13 0.53
N GLU A 292 6.46 12.19 0.18
CA GLU A 292 5.35 12.49 -0.75
C GLU A 292 4.07 11.75 -0.38
N TRP A 293 2.95 12.42 -0.61
CA TRP A 293 1.60 11.87 -0.48
C TRP A 293 0.95 11.84 -1.86
N VAL A 294 0.57 10.66 -2.35
CA VAL A 294 -0.14 10.50 -3.63
C VAL A 294 -1.40 9.67 -3.39
N GLU A 295 -2.57 10.18 -3.80
CA GLU A 295 -3.86 9.50 -3.61
C GLU A 295 -4.89 9.86 -4.69
N GLY A 296 -5.71 8.90 -5.10
CA GLY A 296 -6.77 9.04 -6.10
C GLY A 296 -6.27 9.50 -7.46
N CYS A 297 -5.11 9.06 -7.92
CA CYS A 297 -4.50 9.51 -9.16
C CYS A 297 -4.60 8.44 -10.25
N ALA A 298 -5.21 8.78 -11.40
CA ALA A 298 -5.34 7.88 -12.55
C ALA A 298 -4.18 7.96 -13.56
N ILE A 299 -3.15 8.77 -13.28
CA ILE A 299 -1.87 8.77 -13.99
C ILE A 299 -0.89 7.86 -13.25
N SER A 300 0.01 7.19 -13.97
CA SER A 300 0.97 6.28 -13.37
C SER A 300 2.06 7.04 -12.61
N ARG A 301 2.77 6.34 -11.72
CA ARG A 301 3.83 6.96 -10.92
C ARG A 301 5.02 7.42 -11.77
N ASP A 302 5.32 6.72 -12.86
CA ASP A 302 6.40 7.08 -13.79
C ASP A 302 6.08 8.36 -14.58
N GLU A 303 4.78 8.69 -14.70
CA GLU A 303 4.30 9.96 -15.23
C GLU A 303 4.35 11.11 -14.20
N MET A 304 4.80 10.87 -12.97
CA MET A 304 4.93 11.88 -11.90
C MET A 304 6.38 12.18 -11.56
N LYS A 305 6.88 13.36 -11.98
CA LYS A 305 8.17 13.91 -11.51
C LYS A 305 7.95 14.76 -10.27
N LEU A 306 8.34 14.24 -9.10
CA LEU A 306 8.12 14.87 -7.80
C LEU A 306 9.45 15.19 -7.12
N GLY A 307 9.66 16.46 -6.76
CA GLY A 307 10.88 16.95 -6.11
C GLY A 307 11.03 16.63 -4.63
N GLY A 308 10.02 15.99 -4.01
CA GLY A 308 9.91 15.74 -2.58
C GLY A 308 9.01 16.74 -1.86
N ARG A 309 8.54 16.38 -0.67
CA ARG A 309 7.55 17.14 0.11
C ARG A 309 6.29 17.49 -0.71
N ASN A 310 5.85 16.60 -1.59
CA ASN A 310 4.69 16.85 -2.46
C ASN A 310 3.43 16.18 -1.93
N VAL A 311 2.27 16.83 -2.08
CA VAL A 311 0.95 16.21 -1.90
C VAL A 311 0.19 16.29 -3.21
N VAL A 312 -0.12 15.13 -3.80
CA VAL A 312 -0.81 15.00 -5.08
C VAL A 312 -2.09 14.20 -4.85
N THR A 313 -3.25 14.80 -5.09
CA THR A 313 -4.53 14.13 -4.90
C THR A 313 -5.50 14.30 -6.07
N PHE A 314 -6.25 13.23 -6.37
CA PHE A 314 -7.39 13.26 -7.30
C PHE A 314 -7.06 13.64 -8.75
N VAL A 315 -5.84 13.36 -9.23
CA VAL A 315 -5.42 13.72 -10.60
C VAL A 315 -6.00 12.73 -11.62
N PRO A 316 -6.89 13.16 -12.54
CA PRO A 316 -7.48 12.28 -13.54
C PRO A 316 -6.49 11.98 -14.69
N ARG A 317 -6.76 10.92 -15.47
CA ARG A 317 -5.88 10.48 -16.58
C ARG A 317 -5.66 11.57 -17.64
N GLU A 318 -6.68 12.39 -17.90
CA GLU A 318 -6.67 13.47 -18.90
C GLU A 318 -5.66 14.60 -18.61
N PHE A 319 -5.08 14.68 -17.40
CA PHE A 319 -4.03 15.65 -17.08
C PHE A 319 -2.65 15.26 -17.61
N GLY A 320 -2.43 13.99 -17.97
CA GLY A 320 -1.14 13.50 -18.44
C GLY A 320 -0.02 13.60 -17.39
N PRO A 321 1.25 13.56 -17.83
CA PRO A 321 2.41 13.64 -16.93
C PRO A 321 2.48 14.96 -16.17
N ILE A 322 2.88 14.89 -14.89
CA ILE A 322 3.01 16.06 -14.01
C ILE A 322 4.45 16.24 -13.52
N ASN A 323 4.86 17.49 -13.33
CA ASN A 323 6.15 17.87 -12.78
C ASN A 323 5.96 18.91 -11.65
N LEU A 324 6.34 18.54 -10.43
CA LEU A 324 6.21 19.35 -9.23
C LEU A 324 7.56 19.47 -8.53
N ALA A 325 8.00 20.69 -8.26
CA ALA A 325 9.21 20.96 -7.50
C ALA A 325 9.04 20.59 -6.01
N GLU A 326 10.12 20.60 -5.24
CA GLU A 326 10.05 20.28 -3.81
C GLU A 326 9.05 21.20 -3.07
N GLY A 327 8.12 20.61 -2.31
CA GLY A 327 7.12 21.35 -1.55
C GLY A 327 5.90 21.81 -2.34
N GLU A 328 5.84 21.57 -3.66
CA GLU A 328 4.66 21.86 -4.47
C GLU A 328 3.62 20.74 -4.39
N CYS A 329 2.35 21.10 -4.36
CA CYS A 329 1.23 20.20 -4.18
C CYS A 329 0.17 20.46 -5.26
N LEU A 330 -0.62 19.44 -5.57
CA LEU A 330 -1.70 19.48 -6.55
C LEU A 330 -2.89 18.69 -6.05
N THR A 331 -4.08 19.28 -6.06
CA THR A 331 -5.34 18.54 -5.92
C THR A 331 -6.29 18.90 -7.06
N CYS A 332 -6.93 17.91 -7.69
CA CYS A 332 -7.86 18.17 -8.79
C CYS A 332 -9.30 17.86 -8.35
N LEU A 333 -10.20 18.85 -8.47
CA LEU A 333 -11.58 18.74 -8.03
C LEU A 333 -12.55 18.67 -9.22
N PRO A 334 -13.41 17.64 -9.32
CA PRO A 334 -14.37 17.54 -10.40
C PRO A 334 -15.56 18.48 -10.14
N VAL A 335 -15.78 19.45 -11.02
CA VAL A 335 -16.92 20.38 -10.96
C VAL A 335 -17.67 20.32 -12.29
N GLY A 336 -18.85 19.69 -12.26
CA GLY A 336 -19.63 19.41 -13.47
C GLY A 336 -18.88 18.50 -14.44
N LYS A 337 -18.60 19.00 -15.66
CA LYS A 337 -17.86 18.27 -16.71
C LYS A 337 -16.35 18.54 -16.69
N LYS A 338 -15.86 19.45 -15.85
CA LYS A 338 -14.44 19.86 -15.81
C LYS A 338 -13.75 19.42 -14.52
N TRP A 339 -12.43 19.30 -14.57
CA TRP A 339 -11.58 19.18 -13.39
C TRP A 339 -10.88 20.51 -13.12
N ILE A 340 -10.96 20.98 -11.88
CA ILE A 340 -10.32 22.22 -11.44
C ILE A 340 -9.05 21.84 -10.67
N PRO A 341 -7.85 22.15 -11.20
CA PRO A 341 -6.61 21.93 -10.48
C PRO A 341 -6.37 23.05 -9.45
N ILE A 342 -6.01 22.66 -8.24
CA ILE A 342 -5.57 23.54 -7.17
C ILE A 342 -4.11 23.20 -6.91
N ARG A 343 -3.21 24.03 -7.43
CA ARG A 343 -1.77 23.96 -7.15
C ARG A 343 -1.44 24.85 -5.95
N TYR A 344 -0.66 24.35 -5.02
CA TYR A 344 -0.35 25.04 -3.78
C TYR A 344 0.98 24.56 -3.17
N ARG A 345 1.46 25.21 -2.11
CA ARG A 345 2.68 24.78 -1.40
C ARG A 345 2.36 24.15 -0.05
N VAL A 346 3.24 23.27 0.44
CA VAL A 346 3.10 22.63 1.76
C VAL A 346 2.90 23.64 2.90
N GLU A 347 3.57 24.79 2.81
CA GLU A 347 3.54 25.84 3.82
C GLU A 347 2.35 26.80 3.69
N ASP A 348 1.49 26.64 2.67
CA ASP A 348 0.34 27.52 2.47
C ASP A 348 -0.71 27.35 3.57
N ASP A 349 -1.07 28.44 4.24
CA ASP A 349 -2.23 28.50 5.14
C ASP A 349 -3.39 29.18 4.42
N PHE A 350 -4.26 28.36 3.84
CA PHE A 350 -5.41 28.86 3.08
C PHE A 350 -6.40 29.66 3.92
N LYS A 351 -6.40 29.50 5.26
CA LYS A 351 -7.25 30.27 6.17
C LYS A 351 -6.65 31.64 6.44
N SER A 352 -5.38 31.69 6.82
CA SER A 352 -4.73 32.93 7.30
C SER A 352 -4.28 33.82 6.14
N ASP A 353 -3.92 33.23 5.00
CA ASP A 353 -3.39 33.96 3.83
C ASP A 353 -4.51 34.54 2.91
N GLY A 354 -5.78 34.31 3.27
CA GLY A 354 -6.96 34.69 2.49
C GLY A 354 -7.09 33.96 1.14
N LYS A 355 -6.26 32.93 0.88
CA LYS A 355 -6.30 32.14 -0.36
C LYS A 355 -7.63 31.42 -0.53
N TRP A 356 -8.25 30.97 0.56
CA TRP A 356 -9.56 30.30 0.53
C TRP A 356 -10.63 31.16 -0.14
N GLU A 357 -10.70 32.43 0.24
CA GLU A 357 -11.64 33.42 -0.29
C GLU A 357 -11.24 33.84 -1.71
N LYS A 358 -9.96 34.14 -1.95
CA LYS A 358 -9.45 34.54 -3.29
C LYS A 358 -9.73 33.49 -4.37
N LEU A 359 -9.56 32.21 -4.05
CA LEU A 359 -9.80 31.09 -4.97
C LEU A 359 -11.26 30.62 -4.97
N LYS A 360 -12.14 31.28 -4.20
CA LYS A 360 -13.56 30.90 -4.03
C LYS A 360 -13.74 29.42 -3.70
N LEU A 361 -12.84 28.84 -2.90
CA LEU A 361 -12.85 27.39 -2.63
C LEU A 361 -14.15 26.95 -1.98
N GLY A 362 -14.74 27.76 -1.10
CA GLY A 362 -16.05 27.45 -0.51
C GLY A 362 -17.17 27.25 -1.55
N GLU A 363 -17.16 27.99 -2.67
CA GLU A 363 -18.13 27.80 -3.76
C GLU A 363 -17.80 26.57 -4.60
N ILE A 364 -16.52 26.32 -4.85
CA ILE A 364 -16.04 25.15 -5.58
C ILE A 364 -16.44 23.87 -4.83
N MET A 365 -16.15 23.78 -3.52
CA MET A 365 -16.45 22.60 -2.70
C MET A 365 -17.94 22.23 -2.71
N LYS A 366 -18.85 23.21 -2.76
CA LYS A 366 -20.31 22.98 -2.86
C LYS A 366 -20.73 22.32 -4.18
N LYS A 367 -19.92 22.45 -5.23
CA LYS A 367 -20.20 21.95 -6.59
C LYS A 367 -19.39 20.70 -6.96
N VAL A 368 -18.58 20.17 -6.04
CA VAL A 368 -17.75 19.00 -6.28
C VAL A 368 -18.61 17.76 -6.52
N ASP A 369 -18.31 17.02 -7.60
CA ASP A 369 -18.86 15.70 -7.85
C ASP A 369 -18.13 14.66 -7.00
N HIS A 370 -18.65 14.42 -5.79
CA HIS A 370 -18.09 13.43 -4.87
C HIS A 370 -18.08 12.01 -5.46
N LYS A 371 -18.99 11.65 -6.37
CA LYS A 371 -19.01 10.31 -6.98
C LYS A 371 -17.78 10.12 -7.86
N LYS A 372 -17.41 11.11 -8.68
CA LYS A 372 -16.19 11.09 -9.50
C LYS A 372 -14.92 11.07 -8.64
N LEU A 373 -14.86 11.90 -7.61
CA LEU A 373 -13.72 11.97 -6.72
C LEU A 373 -13.49 10.63 -5.99
N LEU A 374 -14.56 10.00 -5.51
CA LEU A 374 -14.49 8.67 -4.89
C LEU A 374 -14.18 7.55 -5.88
N ALA A 375 -14.61 7.67 -7.14
CA ALA A 375 -14.23 6.72 -8.19
C ALA A 375 -12.72 6.78 -8.47
N LEU A 376 -12.12 7.97 -8.53
CA LEU A 376 -10.67 8.14 -8.63
C LEU A 376 -9.93 7.58 -7.42
N ARG A 377 -10.44 7.86 -6.20
CA ARG A 377 -9.87 7.29 -4.97
C ARG A 377 -9.88 5.76 -4.97
N LYS A 378 -10.90 5.14 -5.56
CA LYS A 378 -10.98 3.68 -5.77
C LYS A 378 -10.15 3.19 -6.96
N ALA A 379 -9.80 4.04 -7.91
CA ALA A 379 -8.96 3.66 -9.05
C ALA A 379 -7.51 3.38 -8.62
N ASP A 380 -7.04 4.04 -7.55
CA ASP A 380 -5.79 3.71 -6.83
C ASP A 380 -5.77 2.27 -6.28
N ASP A 381 -6.93 1.63 -6.14
CA ASP A 381 -7.02 0.25 -5.69
C ASP A 381 -6.74 -0.77 -6.80
N CYS A 382 -6.46 -0.34 -8.04
CA CYS A 382 -6.20 -1.18 -9.20
C CYS A 382 -4.75 -1.06 -9.68
N ILE A 383 -3.90 -1.98 -9.25
CA ILE A 383 -2.50 -2.05 -9.68
C ILE A 383 -2.39 -2.93 -10.93
N THR A 384 -1.73 -2.41 -11.96
CA THR A 384 -1.29 -3.19 -13.12
C THR A 384 0.22 -3.31 -13.11
N VAL A 385 0.72 -4.52 -13.31
CA VAL A 385 2.15 -4.84 -13.44
C VAL A 385 2.34 -5.56 -14.76
N GLU A 386 3.26 -5.04 -15.58
CA GLU A 386 3.71 -5.68 -16.81
C GLU A 386 5.21 -5.94 -16.70
N LEU A 387 5.63 -7.19 -16.89
CA LEU A 387 7.04 -7.58 -16.81
C LEU A 387 7.53 -8.18 -18.14
N PRO A 388 8.77 -7.88 -18.54
CA PRO A 388 9.45 -8.59 -19.62
C PRO A 388 9.70 -10.06 -19.23
N LEU A 389 10.07 -10.87 -20.22
CA LEU A 389 10.63 -12.20 -19.97
C LEU A 389 12.14 -12.10 -19.77
N ARG A 390 12.84 -13.23 -19.66
CA ARG A 390 14.30 -13.28 -19.55
C ARG A 390 14.95 -14.30 -20.47
N ILE A 391 16.14 -13.95 -20.96
CA ILE A 391 17.05 -14.88 -21.65
C ILE A 391 18.31 -15.01 -20.81
N ASP A 392 18.65 -16.24 -20.43
CA ASP A 392 19.91 -16.56 -19.77
C ASP A 392 20.96 -16.84 -20.85
N PHE A 393 21.98 -15.96 -20.95
CA PHE A 393 23.06 -16.12 -21.91
C PHE A 393 24.08 -17.15 -21.43
N ALA A 394 24.39 -17.14 -20.12
CA ALA A 394 25.27 -18.13 -19.48
C ALA A 394 25.04 -18.21 -17.96
N GLY A 395 25.42 -19.34 -17.37
CA GLY A 395 25.45 -19.54 -15.91
C GLY A 395 24.22 -20.20 -15.28
N GLY A 396 23.14 -20.40 -16.04
CA GLY A 396 21.93 -21.06 -15.55
C GLY A 396 22.20 -22.43 -14.93
N TRP A 397 21.43 -22.80 -13.89
CA TRP A 397 21.61 -23.90 -12.94
C TRP A 397 22.54 -23.61 -11.77
N SER A 398 23.53 -22.72 -11.92
CA SER A 398 24.40 -22.36 -10.79
C SER A 398 23.66 -21.62 -9.67
N ASP A 399 22.51 -21.01 -9.98
CA ASP A 399 21.61 -20.29 -9.07
C ASP A 399 20.65 -21.19 -8.28
N THR A 400 20.60 -22.48 -8.62
CA THR A 400 19.58 -23.41 -8.13
C THR A 400 20.03 -24.15 -6.87
N PRO A 401 19.23 -24.21 -5.79
CA PRO A 401 19.52 -25.05 -4.63
C PRO A 401 19.52 -26.56 -4.96
N PRO A 402 20.39 -27.38 -4.33
CA PRO A 402 21.39 -27.03 -3.32
C PRO A 402 22.73 -26.49 -3.88
N ILE A 403 22.90 -26.44 -5.20
CA ILE A 403 24.15 -26.04 -5.88
C ILE A 403 24.61 -24.66 -5.40
N CYS A 404 23.73 -23.66 -5.45
CA CYS A 404 24.07 -22.29 -5.05
C CYS A 404 24.35 -22.16 -3.54
N TYR A 405 23.81 -23.08 -2.71
CA TYR A 405 24.15 -23.12 -1.29
C TYR A 405 25.58 -23.60 -1.06
N LYS A 406 26.06 -24.57 -1.84
CA LYS A 406 27.44 -25.07 -1.73
C LYS A 406 28.45 -24.17 -2.41
N MET A 407 28.14 -23.65 -3.60
CA MET A 407 29.12 -23.03 -4.49
C MET A 407 28.87 -21.56 -4.78
N GLY A 408 27.72 -21.00 -4.39
CA GLY A 408 27.24 -19.71 -4.88
C GLY A 408 26.86 -19.76 -6.36
N GLY A 409 25.94 -18.90 -6.78
CA GLY A 409 25.50 -18.81 -8.18
C GLY A 409 26.14 -17.65 -8.94
N ALA A 410 26.17 -17.77 -10.26
CA ALA A 410 26.56 -16.69 -11.17
C ALA A 410 25.79 -16.83 -12.50
N VAL A 411 24.99 -15.84 -12.86
CA VAL A 411 24.16 -15.85 -14.08
C VAL A 411 24.29 -14.52 -14.79
N PHE A 412 24.52 -14.57 -16.11
CA PHE A 412 24.43 -13.41 -16.99
C PHE A 412 23.17 -13.55 -17.86
N ASN A 413 22.20 -12.67 -17.65
CA ASN A 413 20.92 -12.68 -18.35
C ASN A 413 20.48 -11.27 -18.73
N ALA A 414 19.40 -11.19 -19.50
CA ALA A 414 18.74 -9.92 -19.81
C ALA A 414 17.23 -10.06 -19.77
N ALA A 415 16.58 -8.99 -19.31
CA ALA A 415 15.16 -8.77 -19.49
C ALA A 415 14.86 -8.51 -20.97
N VAL A 416 13.88 -9.21 -21.54
CA VAL A 416 13.50 -9.07 -22.95
C VAL A 416 12.00 -8.92 -23.16
N THR A 417 11.63 -8.03 -24.08
CA THR A 417 10.28 -7.98 -24.64
C THR A 417 10.17 -8.96 -25.80
N LEU A 418 8.94 -9.38 -26.12
CA LEU A 418 8.66 -10.15 -27.33
C LEU A 418 7.69 -9.34 -28.19
N ASN A 419 8.00 -9.19 -29.48
CA ASN A 419 7.22 -8.41 -30.43
C ASN A 419 6.90 -6.99 -29.92
N GLY A 420 7.86 -6.36 -29.21
CA GLY A 420 7.74 -5.02 -28.64
C GLY A 420 6.84 -4.91 -27.40
N VAL A 421 6.35 -6.03 -26.83
CA VAL A 421 5.48 -6.01 -25.64
C VAL A 421 6.06 -6.82 -24.48
N LYS A 422 5.68 -6.43 -23.27
CA LYS A 422 5.92 -7.19 -22.03
C LYS A 422 4.88 -8.31 -21.91
N PRO A 423 5.25 -9.59 -22.07
CA PRO A 423 4.24 -10.66 -22.22
C PRO A 423 3.51 -11.00 -20.92
N VAL A 424 4.13 -10.74 -19.77
CA VAL A 424 3.55 -11.05 -18.45
C VAL A 424 2.76 -9.85 -17.96
N LYS A 425 1.46 -10.03 -17.72
CA LYS A 425 0.57 -8.98 -17.22
C LYS A 425 -0.23 -9.47 -16.04
N VAL A 426 -0.25 -8.66 -14.99
CA VAL A 426 -1.06 -8.87 -13.80
C VAL A 426 -1.80 -7.60 -13.46
N ARG A 427 -3.11 -7.72 -13.21
CA ARG A 427 -3.96 -6.65 -12.71
C ARG A 427 -4.60 -7.11 -11.41
N VAL A 428 -4.43 -6.34 -10.34
CA VAL A 428 -5.04 -6.60 -9.03
C VAL A 428 -5.85 -5.40 -8.62
N ARG A 429 -7.15 -5.58 -8.40
CA ARG A 429 -8.07 -4.55 -7.93
C ARG A 429 -8.64 -4.91 -6.56
N ARG A 430 -8.73 -3.98 -5.61
CA ARG A 430 -9.44 -4.26 -4.34
C ARG A 430 -10.94 -4.38 -4.53
N LEU A 431 -11.55 -5.25 -3.74
CA LEU A 431 -12.99 -5.43 -3.66
C LEU A 431 -13.48 -5.17 -2.24
N ALA A 432 -14.67 -4.57 -2.10
CA ALA A 432 -15.34 -4.45 -0.81
C ALA A 432 -15.83 -5.83 -0.29
N ALA A 433 -16.25 -6.71 -1.20
CA ALA A 433 -16.62 -8.08 -0.88
C ALA A 433 -15.41 -8.85 -0.36
N LYS A 434 -15.58 -9.66 0.69
CA LYS A 434 -14.50 -10.46 1.31
C LYS A 434 -14.25 -11.77 0.54
N GLU A 435 -13.94 -11.64 -0.75
CA GLU A 435 -13.65 -12.77 -1.65
C GLU A 435 -12.54 -12.39 -2.63
N VAL A 436 -11.74 -13.37 -3.05
CA VAL A 436 -10.73 -13.20 -4.09
C VAL A 436 -11.25 -13.81 -5.39
N ARG A 437 -11.57 -12.98 -6.36
CA ARG A 437 -11.91 -13.39 -7.73
C ARG A 437 -10.63 -13.49 -8.54
N VAL A 438 -10.44 -14.60 -9.22
CA VAL A 438 -9.25 -14.89 -10.02
C VAL A 438 -9.68 -15.21 -11.44
N GLU A 439 -9.01 -14.59 -12.41
CA GLU A 439 -9.14 -14.87 -13.84
C GLU A 439 -7.74 -15.09 -14.43
N SER A 440 -7.50 -16.25 -15.03
CA SER A 440 -6.33 -16.52 -15.85
C SER A 440 -6.76 -16.52 -17.31
N VAL A 441 -6.34 -15.47 -18.03
CA VAL A 441 -6.75 -15.23 -19.42
C VAL A 441 -6.20 -16.30 -20.35
N ASP A 442 -4.93 -16.65 -20.16
CA ASP A 442 -4.21 -17.64 -20.96
C ASP A 442 -4.77 -19.06 -20.79
N LEU A 443 -5.44 -19.34 -19.67
CA LEU A 443 -6.11 -20.62 -19.41
C LEU A 443 -7.60 -20.60 -19.69
N GLY A 444 -8.20 -19.42 -19.90
CA GLY A 444 -9.65 -19.28 -19.97
C GLY A 444 -10.36 -19.74 -18.70
N GLN A 445 -9.70 -19.63 -17.54
CA GLN A 445 -10.21 -20.12 -16.25
C GLN A 445 -10.49 -18.98 -15.29
N SER A 446 -11.57 -19.12 -14.53
CA SER A 446 -11.95 -18.18 -13.48
C SER A 446 -12.45 -18.90 -12.24
N GLY A 447 -12.24 -18.30 -11.07
CA GLY A 447 -12.67 -18.87 -9.79
C GLY A 447 -12.77 -17.83 -8.68
N VAL A 448 -13.36 -18.23 -7.56
CA VAL A 448 -13.55 -17.36 -6.39
C VAL A 448 -13.07 -18.10 -5.14
N LEU A 449 -12.22 -17.45 -4.34
CA LEU A 449 -11.74 -17.93 -3.05
C LEU A 449 -12.39 -17.10 -1.93
N LYS A 450 -13.07 -17.75 -0.99
CA LYS A 450 -13.90 -17.06 0.03
C LYS A 450 -13.29 -17.07 1.43
N SER A 451 -12.24 -17.85 1.67
CA SER A 451 -11.65 -18.01 3.00
C SER A 451 -10.14 -18.20 2.98
N LEU A 452 -9.49 -17.89 4.12
CA LEU A 452 -8.06 -18.20 4.30
C LEU A 452 -7.79 -19.71 4.29
N ALA A 453 -8.77 -20.52 4.69
CA ALA A 453 -8.67 -21.97 4.64
C ALA A 453 -8.55 -22.47 3.19
N GLU A 454 -9.36 -21.94 2.26
CA GLU A 454 -9.25 -22.26 0.83
C GLU A 454 -7.92 -21.82 0.22
N ILE A 455 -7.37 -20.67 0.65
CA ILE A 455 -6.07 -20.17 0.20
C ILE A 455 -4.92 -21.08 0.69
N ARG A 456 -5.02 -21.57 1.93
CA ARG A 456 -3.99 -22.38 2.59
C ARG A 456 -4.21 -23.89 2.44
N ALA A 457 -5.23 -24.31 1.71
CA ALA A 457 -5.52 -25.72 1.49
C ALA A 457 -4.29 -26.41 0.85
N PRO A 458 -4.05 -27.70 1.16
CA PRO A 458 -2.96 -28.47 0.56
C PRO A 458 -2.99 -28.36 -0.96
N LYS A 459 -1.81 -28.21 -1.56
CA LYS A 459 -1.71 -27.89 -2.98
C LYS A 459 -1.77 -29.16 -3.80
N ASP A 460 -2.83 -29.27 -4.57
CA ASP A 460 -2.92 -30.21 -5.69
C ASP A 460 -2.05 -29.66 -6.85
N PRO A 461 -1.10 -30.45 -7.40
CA PRO A 461 -0.34 -30.09 -8.60
C PRO A 461 -1.21 -29.73 -9.82
N HIS A 462 -2.49 -30.13 -9.84
CA HIS A 462 -3.45 -29.81 -10.88
C HIS A 462 -4.29 -28.54 -10.59
N ASP A 463 -4.11 -27.92 -9.43
CA ASP A 463 -4.80 -26.67 -9.10
C ASP A 463 -4.27 -25.52 -9.96
N TRP A 464 -5.07 -25.08 -10.92
CA TRP A 464 -4.75 -23.96 -11.80
C TRP A 464 -4.57 -22.64 -11.03
N CYS A 465 -5.16 -22.53 -9.83
CA CYS A 465 -5.10 -21.35 -8.97
C CYS A 465 -3.94 -21.45 -7.95
N ALA A 466 -3.11 -22.50 -7.99
CA ALA A 466 -2.02 -22.74 -7.04
C ALA A 466 -1.10 -21.52 -6.90
N LEU A 467 -0.70 -20.90 -8.03
CA LEU A 467 0.17 -19.72 -8.08
C LEU A 467 -0.43 -18.54 -7.29
N VAL A 468 -1.72 -18.28 -7.48
CA VAL A 468 -2.41 -17.16 -6.83
C VAL A 468 -2.57 -17.43 -5.34
N LYS A 469 -2.98 -18.66 -4.97
CA LYS A 469 -3.03 -19.07 -3.56
C LYS A 469 -1.67 -18.91 -2.87
N SER A 470 -0.58 -19.31 -3.54
CA SER A 470 0.78 -19.18 -3.01
C SER A 470 1.15 -17.72 -2.79
N ALA A 471 0.90 -16.88 -3.79
CA ALA A 471 1.19 -15.46 -3.72
C ALA A 471 0.44 -14.80 -2.56
N LEU A 472 -0.85 -15.13 -2.37
CA LEU A 472 -1.65 -14.65 -1.25
C LEU A 472 -1.12 -15.14 0.10
N THR A 473 -0.67 -16.40 0.18
CA THR A 473 -0.06 -16.97 1.40
C THR A 473 1.24 -16.24 1.77
N VAL A 474 2.20 -16.13 0.85
CA VAL A 474 3.52 -15.54 1.14
C VAL A 474 3.48 -14.03 1.36
N THR A 475 2.53 -13.34 0.72
CA THR A 475 2.27 -11.90 0.96
C THR A 475 1.38 -11.64 2.17
N LYS A 476 0.94 -12.71 2.87
CA LYS A 476 0.10 -12.66 4.07
C LYS A 476 -1.20 -11.88 3.84
N PHE A 477 -1.93 -12.23 2.78
CA PHE A 477 -3.22 -11.63 2.46
C PHE A 477 -4.22 -11.76 3.62
N ASP A 478 -5.04 -10.73 3.79
CA ASP A 478 -5.99 -10.59 4.89
C ASP A 478 -7.34 -10.05 4.39
N PHE A 479 -8.39 -10.87 4.52
CA PHE A 479 -9.77 -10.51 4.18
C PHE A 479 -10.37 -9.40 5.05
N SER A 480 -9.74 -9.03 6.18
CA SER A 480 -10.15 -7.85 6.97
C SER A 480 -10.01 -6.53 6.18
N ARG A 481 -9.26 -6.55 5.07
CA ARG A 481 -9.03 -5.42 4.17
C ARG A 481 -9.89 -5.49 2.89
N GLY A 482 -10.94 -6.32 2.90
CA GLY A 482 -11.74 -6.65 1.73
C GLY A 482 -11.13 -7.78 0.89
N GLY A 483 -11.67 -7.98 -0.30
CA GLY A 483 -11.26 -8.98 -1.26
C GLY A 483 -10.40 -8.41 -2.38
N LEU A 484 -10.12 -9.24 -3.38
CA LEU A 484 -9.33 -8.87 -4.56
C LEU A 484 -9.96 -9.39 -5.85
N ASP A 485 -9.80 -8.64 -6.93
CA ASP A 485 -10.06 -9.05 -8.31
C ASP A 485 -8.71 -9.15 -9.00
N ILE A 486 -8.25 -10.38 -9.22
CA ILE A 486 -6.94 -10.71 -9.75
C ILE A 486 -7.12 -11.23 -11.17
N LYS A 487 -6.51 -10.55 -12.13
CA LYS A 487 -6.43 -10.99 -13.52
C LYS A 487 -4.96 -11.22 -13.87
N ILE A 488 -4.63 -12.42 -14.32
CA ILE A 488 -3.27 -12.80 -14.73
C ILE A 488 -3.27 -13.29 -16.18
N SER A 489 -2.17 -13.01 -16.88
CA SER A 489 -1.95 -13.51 -18.23
C SER A 489 -0.46 -13.52 -18.55
N ALA A 490 -0.03 -14.51 -19.32
CA ALA A 490 1.29 -14.53 -19.95
C ALA A 490 1.13 -14.88 -21.43
N ASP A 491 1.41 -13.92 -22.31
CA ASP A 491 1.25 -14.09 -23.77
C ASP A 491 2.46 -14.80 -24.38
N VAL A 492 2.74 -16.01 -23.90
CA VAL A 492 3.76 -16.91 -24.44
C VAL A 492 3.36 -18.37 -24.25
N PRO A 493 3.81 -19.29 -25.13
CA PRO A 493 3.54 -20.71 -24.96
C PRO A 493 4.04 -21.23 -23.60
N LYS A 494 3.19 -21.95 -22.86
CA LYS A 494 3.61 -22.67 -21.65
C LYS A 494 4.82 -23.58 -21.93
N GLY A 495 5.79 -23.58 -21.02
CA GLY A 495 7.04 -24.32 -21.22
C GLY A 495 7.97 -23.66 -22.24
N SER A 496 7.89 -22.32 -22.36
CA SER A 496 8.75 -21.48 -23.20
C SER A 496 10.24 -21.60 -22.85
N GLY A 497 10.57 -21.93 -21.60
CA GLY A 497 11.96 -21.87 -21.10
C GLY A 497 12.42 -20.44 -20.81
N MET A 498 11.52 -19.44 -20.83
CA MET A 498 11.83 -18.03 -20.61
C MET A 498 11.50 -17.52 -19.19
N GLY A 499 11.37 -18.42 -18.21
CA GLY A 499 11.07 -18.07 -16.82
C GLY A 499 9.65 -17.57 -16.57
N THR A 500 8.73 -17.80 -17.52
CA THR A 500 7.37 -17.22 -17.52
C THR A 500 6.61 -17.44 -16.22
N SER A 501 6.66 -18.64 -15.63
CA SER A 501 5.93 -18.95 -14.40
C SER A 501 6.46 -18.17 -13.20
N SER A 502 7.78 -18.14 -13.01
CA SER A 502 8.46 -17.40 -11.95
C SER A 502 8.26 -15.89 -12.11
N ILE A 503 8.35 -15.38 -13.34
CA ILE A 503 8.11 -13.95 -13.64
C ILE A 503 6.64 -13.58 -13.41
N LEU A 504 5.68 -14.46 -13.74
CA LEU A 504 4.27 -14.24 -13.41
C LEU A 504 4.04 -14.22 -11.90
N GLY A 505 4.70 -15.11 -11.15
CA GLY A 505 4.73 -15.10 -9.69
C GLY A 505 5.32 -13.82 -9.11
N ALA A 506 6.41 -13.32 -9.70
CA ALA A 506 7.04 -12.06 -9.33
C ALA A 506 6.14 -10.86 -9.63
N ALA A 507 5.51 -10.81 -10.80
CA ALA A 507 4.55 -9.77 -11.19
C ALA A 507 3.35 -9.73 -10.23
N LEU A 508 2.79 -10.90 -9.89
CA LEU A 508 1.67 -11.01 -8.96
C LEU A 508 2.06 -10.59 -7.55
N THR A 509 3.21 -11.04 -7.07
CA THR A 509 3.73 -10.65 -5.76
C THR A 509 3.96 -9.14 -5.68
N LEU A 510 4.58 -8.55 -6.70
CA LEU A 510 4.78 -7.10 -6.81
C LEU A 510 3.44 -6.36 -6.81
N ALA A 511 2.46 -6.83 -7.56
CA ALA A 511 1.12 -6.23 -7.59
C ALA A 511 0.44 -6.31 -6.22
N LEU A 512 0.50 -7.46 -5.53
CA LEU A 512 -0.08 -7.64 -4.19
C LEU A 512 0.59 -6.75 -3.13
N GLU A 513 1.92 -6.63 -3.15
CA GLU A 513 2.66 -5.73 -2.27
C GLU A 513 2.26 -4.26 -2.51
N ARG A 514 2.17 -3.84 -3.78
CA ARG A 514 1.75 -2.49 -4.17
C ARG A 514 0.30 -2.20 -3.78
N VAL A 515 -0.62 -3.13 -4.03
CA VAL A 515 -2.02 -3.01 -3.58
C VAL A 515 -2.07 -2.88 -2.07
N ALA A 516 -1.23 -3.62 -1.34
CA ALA A 516 -1.12 -3.53 0.12
C ALA A 516 -0.53 -2.21 0.65
N GLY A 517 -0.15 -1.27 -0.23
CA GLY A 517 0.42 0.04 0.09
C GLY A 517 1.93 0.04 0.26
N ARG A 518 2.63 -1.04 -0.11
CA ARG A 518 4.09 -1.17 0.01
C ARG A 518 4.78 -0.80 -1.30
N LYS A 519 6.05 -0.38 -1.21
CA LYS A 519 6.94 -0.14 -2.36
C LYS A 519 8.13 -1.09 -2.26
N PRO A 520 7.98 -2.37 -2.65
CA PRO A 520 9.04 -3.34 -2.49
C PRO A 520 10.15 -3.10 -3.51
N GLU A 521 11.40 -3.17 -3.04
CA GLU A 521 12.57 -3.32 -3.91
C GLU A 521 12.58 -4.70 -4.58
N TRP A 522 13.30 -4.84 -5.69
CA TRP A 522 13.31 -6.09 -6.47
C TRP A 522 13.79 -7.30 -5.65
N GLN A 523 14.74 -7.12 -4.73
CA GLN A 523 15.24 -8.19 -3.84
C GLN A 523 14.13 -8.79 -2.99
N ARG A 524 13.24 -7.92 -2.48
CA ARG A 524 12.09 -8.33 -1.66
C ARG A 524 11.11 -9.15 -2.50
N VAL A 525 10.81 -8.71 -3.72
CA VAL A 525 9.93 -9.43 -4.63
C VAL A 525 10.54 -10.77 -5.04
N ALA A 526 11.84 -10.81 -5.35
CA ALA A 526 12.55 -12.04 -5.69
C ALA A 526 12.53 -13.06 -4.54
N SER A 527 12.77 -12.61 -3.31
CA SER A 527 12.70 -13.47 -2.11
C SER A 527 11.29 -14.01 -1.84
N LEU A 528 10.26 -13.17 -2.02
CA LEU A 528 8.87 -13.61 -1.89
C LEU A 528 8.49 -14.61 -3.00
N THR A 529 9.02 -14.41 -4.21
CA THR A 529 8.79 -15.33 -5.35
C THR A 529 9.44 -16.69 -5.08
N LEU A 530 10.67 -16.74 -4.54
CA LEU A 530 11.30 -17.99 -4.10
C LEU A 530 10.47 -18.70 -3.01
N ALA A 531 9.93 -17.95 -2.05
CA ALA A 531 9.06 -18.51 -1.01
C ALA A 531 7.76 -19.06 -1.62
N LEU A 532 7.20 -18.39 -2.62
CA LEU A 532 6.03 -18.84 -3.37
C LEU A 532 6.32 -20.14 -4.12
N GLU A 533 7.46 -20.25 -4.82
CA GLU A 533 7.84 -21.45 -5.57
C GLU A 533 8.10 -22.65 -4.65
N LYS A 534 8.70 -22.40 -3.48
CA LYS A 534 8.88 -23.42 -2.45
C LYS A 534 7.54 -23.91 -1.92
N GLU A 535 6.59 -23.02 -1.73
CA GLU A 535 5.24 -23.36 -1.26
C GLU A 535 4.43 -24.12 -2.33
N MET A 536 4.71 -23.90 -3.62
CA MET A 536 4.17 -24.69 -4.74
C MET A 536 4.89 -26.03 -4.97
N ALA A 537 6.01 -26.29 -4.29
CA ALA A 537 6.89 -27.43 -4.54
C ALA A 537 7.35 -27.56 -6.02
N THR A 538 7.44 -26.44 -6.74
CA THR A 538 7.98 -26.42 -8.12
C THR A 538 9.51 -26.41 -8.13
N GLY A 539 10.11 -25.87 -7.07
CA GLY A 539 11.56 -25.65 -7.00
C GLY A 539 12.04 -24.61 -8.01
N GLY A 540 13.35 -24.39 -8.08
CA GLY A 540 13.97 -23.43 -8.99
C GLY A 540 15.09 -22.63 -8.32
N GLY A 541 15.84 -21.91 -9.15
CA GLY A 541 16.80 -20.92 -8.69
C GLY A 541 16.22 -19.50 -8.69
N TRP A 542 17.08 -18.51 -8.50
CA TRP A 542 16.67 -17.11 -8.41
C TRP A 542 16.73 -16.33 -9.73
N GLN A 543 17.27 -16.91 -10.80
CA GLN A 543 17.56 -16.19 -12.05
C GLN A 543 16.31 -15.68 -12.78
N ASP A 544 15.21 -16.45 -12.75
CA ASP A 544 14.03 -16.17 -13.59
C ASP A 544 13.33 -14.88 -13.14
N GLN A 545 13.03 -14.79 -11.85
CA GLN A 545 12.38 -13.65 -11.24
C GLN A 545 13.27 -12.41 -11.28
N ILE A 546 14.57 -12.53 -11.01
CA ILE A 546 15.49 -11.38 -11.07
C ILE A 546 15.60 -10.88 -12.51
N GLY A 547 15.78 -11.79 -13.47
CA GLY A 547 15.90 -11.49 -14.90
C GLY A 547 14.65 -10.83 -15.50
N GLY A 548 13.46 -11.06 -14.94
CA GLY A 548 12.23 -10.38 -15.35
C GLY A 548 11.91 -9.10 -14.56
N LEU A 549 12.42 -8.96 -13.34
CA LEU A 549 12.17 -7.79 -12.47
C LEU A 549 13.09 -6.62 -12.79
N VAL A 550 14.32 -6.90 -13.21
CA VAL A 550 15.33 -5.88 -13.46
C VAL A 550 15.52 -5.67 -14.97
N PRO A 551 15.26 -4.46 -15.49
CA PRO A 551 15.51 -4.13 -16.90
C PRO A 551 16.98 -4.28 -17.28
N GLY A 552 17.21 -4.47 -18.57
CA GLY A 552 18.53 -4.51 -19.19
C GLY A 552 19.30 -5.81 -18.99
N ALA A 553 20.53 -5.83 -19.51
CA ALA A 553 21.48 -6.94 -19.34
C ALA A 553 22.25 -6.82 -18.02
N HIS A 554 22.31 -7.91 -17.26
CA HIS A 554 22.91 -7.90 -15.93
C HIS A 554 23.55 -9.23 -15.54
N PHE A 555 24.65 -9.11 -14.79
CA PHE A 555 25.38 -10.22 -14.19
C PHE A 555 25.09 -10.28 -12.70
N VAL A 556 24.56 -11.40 -12.24
CA VAL A 556 24.12 -11.61 -10.86
C VAL A 556 24.93 -12.72 -10.23
N VAL A 557 25.42 -12.50 -9.01
CA VAL A 557 26.19 -13.47 -8.25
C VAL A 557 25.68 -13.60 -6.82
N THR A 558 25.78 -14.80 -6.26
CA THR A 558 25.59 -15.05 -4.83
C THR A 558 26.82 -15.72 -4.23
N LYS A 559 27.04 -15.52 -2.93
CA LYS A 559 28.03 -16.29 -2.18
C LYS A 559 27.45 -17.65 -1.80
N PRO A 560 28.31 -18.67 -1.53
CA PRO A 560 27.89 -19.88 -0.86
C PRO A 560 27.14 -19.59 0.45
N GLY A 561 26.16 -20.44 0.78
CA GLY A 561 25.36 -20.36 2.00
C GLY A 561 23.86 -20.39 1.74
N LYS A 562 23.06 -20.68 2.77
CA LYS A 562 21.59 -20.71 2.67
C LYS A 562 20.99 -19.31 2.45
N SER A 563 21.70 -18.26 2.86
CA SER A 563 21.33 -16.87 2.59
C SER A 563 21.78 -16.48 1.19
N GLN A 564 20.89 -16.62 0.22
CA GLN A 564 21.13 -16.22 -1.17
C GLN A 564 20.85 -14.73 -1.32
N ASP A 565 21.88 -13.90 -1.12
CA ASP A 565 21.84 -12.44 -1.28
C ASP A 565 22.45 -12.02 -2.63
N PRO A 566 21.63 -11.81 -3.67
CA PRO A 566 22.11 -11.55 -5.02
C PRO A 566 22.74 -10.16 -5.15
N ARG A 567 24.00 -10.12 -5.62
CA ARG A 567 24.69 -8.90 -6.03
C ARG A 567 24.68 -8.80 -7.54
N MET A 568 24.45 -7.60 -8.06
CA MET A 568 24.24 -7.36 -9.48
C MET A 568 25.22 -6.32 -10.01
N ALA A 569 25.84 -6.64 -11.15
CA ALA A 569 26.53 -5.70 -12.01
C ALA A 569 25.72 -5.52 -13.30
N ARG A 570 25.42 -4.28 -13.69
CA ARG A 570 24.74 -3.99 -14.95
C ARG A 570 25.75 -3.75 -16.04
N VAL A 571 25.36 -4.05 -17.27
CA VAL A 571 26.11 -3.61 -18.45
C VAL A 571 26.06 -2.09 -18.52
N SER A 572 27.15 -1.44 -18.91
CA SER A 572 27.22 0.00 -19.11
C SER A 572 26.31 0.44 -20.26
N GLU A 573 25.71 1.63 -20.18
CA GLU A 573 24.75 2.11 -21.19
C GLU A 573 25.30 2.07 -22.63
N LYS A 574 26.59 2.40 -22.80
CA LYS A 574 27.29 2.35 -24.09
C LYS A 574 27.37 0.92 -24.63
N SER A 575 27.79 -0.02 -23.78
CA SER A 575 27.94 -1.42 -24.18
C SER A 575 26.59 -2.11 -24.36
N GLU A 576 25.56 -1.72 -23.61
CA GLU A 576 24.19 -2.22 -23.77
C GLU A 576 23.56 -1.76 -25.09
N ALA A 577 23.81 -0.52 -25.52
CA ALA A 577 23.40 -0.03 -26.83
C ALA A 577 24.09 -0.81 -27.98
N ALA A 578 25.40 -1.05 -27.85
CA ALA A 578 26.16 -1.84 -28.81
C ALA A 578 25.68 -3.30 -28.86
N PHE A 579 25.40 -3.90 -27.70
CA PHE A 579 24.90 -5.26 -27.58
C PHE A 579 23.49 -5.39 -28.17
N SER A 580 22.60 -4.44 -27.91
CA SER A 580 21.27 -4.39 -28.52
C SER A 580 21.33 -4.34 -30.05
N LYS A 581 22.25 -3.54 -30.61
CA LYS A 581 22.51 -3.51 -32.05
C LYS A 581 23.03 -4.86 -32.57
N PHE A 582 23.99 -5.47 -31.87
CA PHE A 582 24.53 -6.78 -32.22
C PHE A 582 23.42 -7.86 -32.25
N LEU A 583 22.57 -7.92 -31.22
CA LEU A 583 21.45 -8.85 -31.15
C LEU A 583 20.44 -8.58 -32.28
N LYS A 584 20.12 -7.32 -32.55
CA LYS A 584 19.23 -6.94 -33.67
C LYS A 584 19.78 -7.40 -35.02
N ASP A 585 21.07 -7.27 -35.25
CA ASP A 585 21.69 -7.62 -36.53
C ASP A 585 21.92 -9.13 -36.70
N ARG A 586 22.19 -9.87 -35.61
CA ARG A 586 22.67 -11.27 -35.71
C ARG A 586 21.87 -12.30 -34.93
N ALA A 587 21.14 -11.92 -33.88
CA ALA A 587 20.44 -12.89 -33.04
C ALA A 587 19.02 -13.20 -33.52
N LEU A 588 18.58 -14.42 -33.25
CA LEU A 588 17.25 -14.96 -33.53
C LEU A 588 16.74 -15.69 -32.28
N LEU A 589 15.43 -15.58 -32.04
CA LEU A 589 14.74 -16.31 -31.00
C LEU A 589 13.69 -17.22 -31.65
N TYR A 590 13.92 -18.53 -31.60
CA TYR A 590 13.09 -19.51 -32.28
C TYR A 590 12.38 -20.43 -31.27
N PHE A 591 11.05 -20.46 -31.28
CA PHE A 591 10.30 -21.43 -30.51
C PHE A 591 10.34 -22.78 -31.23
N THR A 592 10.86 -23.82 -30.57
CA THR A 592 11.06 -25.16 -31.16
C THR A 592 9.77 -25.93 -31.47
N GLY A 593 8.62 -25.43 -31.04
CA GLY A 593 7.32 -26.11 -31.17
C GLY A 593 7.07 -27.19 -30.11
N ARG A 594 8.10 -27.59 -29.35
CA ARG A 594 8.03 -28.62 -28.31
C ARG A 594 7.95 -27.98 -26.92
N LYS A 595 6.93 -28.34 -26.15
CA LYS A 595 6.77 -27.95 -24.74
C LYS A 595 7.47 -28.97 -23.84
N ARG A 596 8.00 -28.54 -22.69
CA ARG A 596 8.54 -29.44 -21.67
C ARG A 596 8.28 -28.92 -20.25
N MET A 597 8.18 -29.85 -19.31
CA MET A 597 8.22 -29.59 -17.87
C MET A 597 9.67 -29.46 -17.40
N ALA A 598 10.07 -28.27 -16.95
CA ALA A 598 11.43 -28.01 -16.42
C ALA A 598 11.78 -28.91 -15.22
N ARG A 599 10.77 -29.30 -14.42
CA ARG A 599 10.94 -30.13 -13.21
C ARG A 599 11.70 -31.44 -13.45
N ASN A 600 11.53 -32.07 -14.61
CA ASN A 600 12.20 -33.35 -14.88
C ASN A 600 13.71 -33.17 -15.08
N ILE A 601 14.13 -32.08 -15.76
CA ILE A 601 15.55 -31.75 -15.95
C ILE A 601 16.14 -31.26 -14.63
N LEU A 602 15.41 -30.41 -13.91
CA LEU A 602 15.82 -29.95 -12.58
C LEU A 602 16.16 -31.12 -11.66
N ARG A 603 15.31 -32.16 -11.62
CA ARG A 603 15.56 -33.35 -10.81
C ARG A 603 16.82 -34.11 -11.26
N GLY A 604 17.07 -34.22 -12.56
CA GLY A 604 18.26 -34.87 -13.09
C GLY A 604 19.54 -34.09 -12.76
N VAL A 605 19.53 -32.77 -12.94
CA VAL A 605 20.67 -31.89 -12.57
C VAL A 605 20.97 -31.97 -11.07
N ILE A 606 19.94 -31.90 -10.21
CA ILE A 606 20.13 -32.01 -8.76
C ILE A 606 20.65 -33.40 -8.39
N GLY A 607 20.07 -34.48 -8.94
CA GLY A 607 20.52 -35.85 -8.68
C GLY A 607 21.98 -36.05 -9.08
N PHE A 608 22.36 -35.63 -10.28
CA PHE A 608 23.75 -35.71 -10.75
C PHE A 608 24.72 -34.94 -9.85
N PHE A 609 24.32 -33.76 -9.36
CA PHE A 609 25.12 -32.96 -8.44
C PHE A 609 25.26 -33.61 -7.05
N GLU A 610 24.18 -34.19 -6.52
CA GLU A 610 24.17 -34.85 -5.21
C GLU A 610 24.94 -36.18 -5.23
N GLU A 611 24.94 -36.90 -6.35
CA GLU A 611 25.72 -38.12 -6.56
C GLU A 611 27.21 -37.85 -6.80
N ASN A 612 27.57 -36.66 -7.30
CA ASN A 612 28.96 -36.28 -7.65
C ASN A 612 29.39 -34.95 -7.01
N PRO A 613 29.23 -34.75 -5.69
CA PRO A 613 29.22 -33.43 -5.09
C PRO A 613 30.59 -32.76 -5.03
N ASP A 614 31.71 -33.48 -5.16
CA ASP A 614 33.08 -32.94 -5.06
C ASP A 614 33.94 -33.23 -6.31
N ASP A 615 33.33 -33.65 -7.41
CA ASP A 615 34.03 -34.13 -8.61
C ASP A 615 33.55 -33.40 -9.89
N ILE A 616 33.15 -34.16 -10.93
CA ILE A 616 32.81 -33.67 -12.26
C ILE A 616 31.68 -32.63 -12.21
N ALA A 617 30.64 -32.84 -11.40
CA ALA A 617 29.53 -31.89 -11.31
C ALA A 617 30.01 -30.52 -10.82
N CYS A 618 30.82 -30.46 -9.75
CA CYS A 618 31.43 -29.22 -9.29
C CYS A 618 32.28 -28.53 -10.36
N SER A 619 33.07 -29.30 -11.12
CA SER A 619 33.87 -28.77 -12.23
C SER A 619 32.99 -28.10 -13.30
N ILE A 620 31.89 -28.77 -13.68
CA ILE A 620 30.93 -28.22 -14.64
C ILE A 620 30.26 -26.96 -14.09
N ILE A 621 29.85 -26.94 -12.81
CA ILE A 621 29.27 -25.74 -12.18
C ILE A 621 30.27 -24.58 -12.16
N ARG A 622 31.56 -24.82 -11.88
CA ARG A 622 32.58 -23.76 -11.96
C ARG A 622 32.70 -23.20 -13.38
N ARG A 623 32.62 -24.05 -14.40
CA ARG A 623 32.61 -23.63 -15.81
C ARG A 623 31.39 -22.77 -16.13
N LEU A 624 30.18 -23.19 -15.74
CA LEU A 624 28.96 -22.38 -15.92
C LEU A 624 29.11 -20.97 -15.35
N LYS A 625 29.66 -20.85 -14.13
CA LYS A 625 29.89 -19.55 -13.49
C LYS A 625 30.95 -18.72 -14.23
N SER A 626 32.03 -19.37 -14.67
CA SER A 626 33.09 -18.72 -15.45
C SER A 626 32.60 -18.25 -16.82
N ASP A 627 31.73 -19.02 -17.49
CA ASP A 627 31.11 -18.64 -18.76
C ASP A 627 30.17 -17.44 -18.60
N ALA A 628 29.44 -17.35 -17.49
CA ALA A 628 28.62 -16.19 -17.17
C ALA A 628 29.45 -14.91 -17.02
N GLU A 629 30.55 -14.98 -16.25
CA GLU A 629 31.46 -13.84 -16.09
C GLU A 629 32.16 -13.47 -17.42
N ARG A 630 32.58 -14.47 -18.20
CA ARG A 630 33.19 -14.26 -19.52
C ARG A 630 32.23 -13.62 -20.50
N ALA A 631 30.98 -14.09 -20.57
CA ALA A 631 29.95 -13.48 -21.42
C ALA A 631 29.66 -12.03 -21.02
N PHE A 632 29.56 -11.74 -19.72
CA PHE A 632 29.39 -10.37 -19.22
C PHE A 632 30.55 -9.45 -19.63
N LYS A 633 31.80 -9.87 -19.38
CA LYS A 633 33.00 -9.10 -19.76
C LYS A 633 33.09 -8.88 -21.27
N ALA A 634 32.76 -9.90 -22.05
CA ALA A 634 32.74 -9.83 -23.50
C ALA A 634 31.71 -8.79 -24.01
N VAL A 635 30.53 -8.72 -23.39
CA VAL A 635 29.54 -7.68 -23.71
C VAL A 635 30.06 -6.28 -23.31
N GLU A 636 30.64 -6.14 -22.12
CA GLU A 636 31.24 -4.87 -21.66
C GLU A 636 32.30 -4.35 -22.64
N SER A 637 33.16 -5.24 -23.16
CA SER A 637 34.23 -4.88 -24.11
C SER A 637 33.82 -4.93 -25.59
N CYS A 638 32.55 -5.22 -25.90
CA CYS A 638 32.05 -5.43 -27.27
C CYS A 638 32.79 -6.54 -28.06
N ASP A 639 33.31 -7.56 -27.36
CA ASP A 639 33.95 -8.74 -27.95
C ASP A 639 32.89 -9.82 -28.24
N TRP A 640 32.31 -9.75 -29.43
CA TRP A 640 31.20 -10.63 -29.80
C TRP A 640 31.59 -12.08 -30.05
N ASP A 641 32.85 -12.35 -30.40
CA ASP A 641 33.34 -13.71 -30.64
C ASP A 641 33.54 -14.43 -29.29
N SER A 642 34.11 -13.75 -28.30
CA SER A 642 34.18 -14.25 -26.92
C SER A 642 32.80 -14.47 -26.31
N PHE A 643 31.84 -13.57 -26.57
CA PHE A 643 30.45 -13.77 -26.15
C PHE A 643 29.84 -15.03 -26.77
N CYS A 644 29.99 -15.22 -28.10
CA CYS A 644 29.48 -16.40 -28.79
C CYS A 644 30.13 -17.71 -28.27
N SER A 645 31.44 -17.71 -28.05
CA SER A 645 32.15 -18.84 -27.46
C SER A 645 31.62 -19.18 -26.06
N ALA A 646 31.42 -18.18 -25.19
CA ALA A 646 30.88 -18.39 -23.85
C ALA A 646 29.48 -18.99 -23.86
N VAL A 647 28.60 -18.57 -24.78
CA VAL A 647 27.25 -19.14 -24.93
C VAL A 647 27.31 -20.62 -25.37
N ASN A 648 28.24 -20.99 -26.26
CA ASN A 648 28.40 -22.37 -26.71
C ASN A 648 28.97 -23.28 -25.60
N ASP A 649 29.98 -22.82 -24.88
CA ASP A 649 30.59 -23.58 -23.77
C ASP A 649 29.59 -23.77 -22.62
N TYR A 650 28.77 -22.75 -22.35
CA TYR A 650 27.61 -22.85 -21.48
C TYR A 650 26.62 -23.92 -21.95
N TRP A 651 26.30 -23.96 -23.25
CA TRP A 651 25.37 -24.96 -23.79
C TRP A 651 25.91 -26.40 -23.65
N LEU A 652 27.21 -26.60 -23.91
CA LEU A 652 27.87 -27.90 -23.70
C LEU A 652 27.84 -28.30 -22.23
N SER A 653 28.13 -27.37 -21.32
CA SER A 653 28.09 -27.61 -19.87
C SER A 653 26.68 -28.00 -19.38
N LYS A 654 25.62 -27.39 -19.94
CA LYS A 654 24.24 -27.79 -19.64
C LYS A 654 23.92 -29.22 -20.08
N LYS A 655 24.33 -29.59 -21.30
CA LYS A 655 24.16 -30.96 -21.80
C LYS A 655 24.93 -31.99 -20.97
N ALA A 656 26.08 -31.60 -20.42
CA ALA A 656 26.87 -32.45 -19.54
C ALA A 656 26.22 -32.67 -18.16
N LEU A 657 25.50 -31.67 -17.62
CA LEU A 657 24.77 -31.81 -16.34
C LEU A 657 23.54 -32.71 -16.46
N ASP A 658 22.81 -32.61 -17.56
CA ASP A 658 21.62 -33.44 -17.81
C ASP A 658 21.47 -33.67 -19.31
N PRO A 659 21.57 -34.93 -19.80
CA PRO A 659 21.39 -35.27 -21.21
C PRO A 659 20.01 -34.88 -21.76
N GLY A 660 19.00 -34.79 -20.90
CA GLY A 660 17.67 -34.31 -21.22
C GLY A 660 17.59 -32.80 -21.50
N SER A 661 18.68 -32.05 -21.32
CA SER A 661 18.82 -30.66 -21.78
C SER A 661 18.63 -30.52 -23.29
N THR A 662 18.91 -31.57 -24.07
CA THR A 662 18.66 -31.62 -25.52
C THR A 662 17.86 -32.87 -25.89
N ASN A 663 17.57 -33.05 -27.18
CA ASN A 663 16.94 -34.24 -27.76
C ASN A 663 17.09 -34.24 -29.30
N PRO A 664 16.78 -35.35 -30.00
CA PRO A 664 16.99 -35.45 -31.45
C PRO A 664 16.34 -34.34 -32.29
N LEU A 665 15.17 -33.83 -31.89
CA LEU A 665 14.53 -32.71 -32.58
C LEU A 665 15.35 -31.41 -32.43
N VAL A 666 15.80 -31.11 -31.21
CA VAL A 666 16.60 -29.90 -30.94
C VAL A 666 17.91 -29.96 -31.73
N GLU A 667 18.59 -31.11 -31.70
CA GLU A 667 19.82 -31.32 -32.48
C GLU A 667 19.58 -31.25 -33.99
N LEU A 668 18.44 -31.75 -34.50
CA LEU A 668 18.05 -31.61 -35.91
C LEU A 668 17.87 -30.13 -36.30
N ILE A 669 17.21 -29.34 -35.45
CA ILE A 669 17.05 -27.88 -35.69
C ILE A 669 18.43 -27.22 -35.75
N ILE A 670 19.31 -27.52 -34.79
CA ILE A 670 20.68 -26.98 -34.75
C ILE A 670 21.47 -27.37 -36.01
N ALA A 671 21.41 -28.65 -36.40
CA ALA A 671 22.12 -29.17 -37.58
C ALA A 671 21.70 -28.45 -38.88
N ARG A 672 20.41 -28.13 -39.04
CA ARG A 672 19.90 -27.36 -40.20
C ARG A 672 20.45 -25.94 -40.27
N MET A 673 20.85 -25.36 -39.14
CA MET A 673 21.37 -23.99 -39.06
C MET A 673 22.90 -23.95 -38.97
N ALA A 674 23.57 -25.09 -38.72
CA ALA A 674 24.98 -25.19 -38.39
C ALA A 674 25.94 -24.36 -39.30
N PRO A 675 25.75 -24.30 -40.63
CA PRO A 675 26.63 -23.51 -41.50
C PRO A 675 26.60 -21.98 -41.23
N TRP A 676 25.53 -21.49 -40.60
CA TRP A 676 25.24 -20.06 -40.50
C TRP A 676 25.28 -19.52 -39.06
N ILE A 677 25.48 -20.38 -38.06
CA ILE A 677 25.49 -19.97 -36.65
C ILE A 677 26.91 -19.74 -36.13
N SER A 678 27.02 -18.80 -35.18
CA SER A 678 28.17 -18.55 -34.32
C SER A 678 27.93 -19.06 -32.91
N ALA A 679 26.70 -18.98 -32.40
CA ALA A 679 26.33 -19.55 -31.11
C ALA A 679 24.89 -20.07 -31.08
N VAL A 680 24.65 -21.07 -30.23
CA VAL A 680 23.30 -21.59 -29.98
C VAL A 680 23.14 -22.14 -28.56
N SER A 681 21.99 -21.86 -27.97
CA SER A 681 21.58 -22.48 -26.71
C SER A 681 20.05 -22.56 -26.60
N LEU A 682 19.54 -23.44 -25.74
CA LEU A 682 18.13 -23.36 -25.31
C LEU A 682 17.98 -22.47 -24.09
N CYS A 683 16.93 -21.65 -24.11
CA CYS A 683 16.52 -20.83 -22.97
C CYS A 683 16.00 -21.72 -21.82
N GLY A 684 16.36 -21.37 -20.58
CA GLY A 684 15.88 -22.08 -19.38
C GLY A 684 16.42 -23.51 -19.26
N ALA A 685 15.62 -24.45 -18.76
CA ALA A 685 16.11 -25.80 -18.42
C ALA A 685 16.60 -26.64 -19.62
N GLY A 686 16.03 -26.45 -20.82
CA GLY A 686 16.32 -27.25 -22.01
C GLY A 686 15.22 -28.26 -22.40
N GLY A 687 15.50 -29.09 -23.40
CA GLY A 687 14.64 -30.17 -23.90
C GLY A 687 13.42 -29.70 -24.74
N GLY A 688 13.29 -28.40 -24.98
CA GLY A 688 12.21 -27.76 -25.73
C GLY A 688 12.17 -26.25 -25.43
N GLY A 689 11.10 -25.58 -25.84
CA GLY A 689 10.94 -24.14 -25.61
C GLY A 689 11.67 -23.28 -26.64
N PHE A 690 12.16 -22.12 -26.23
CA PHE A 690 12.87 -21.17 -27.06
C PHE A 690 14.36 -21.50 -27.21
N MET A 691 14.86 -21.32 -28.42
CA MET A 691 16.25 -21.43 -28.80
C MET A 691 16.78 -20.03 -29.10
N PHE A 692 17.87 -19.67 -28.42
CA PHE A 692 18.64 -18.46 -28.70
C PHE A 692 19.73 -18.81 -29.70
N VAL A 693 19.75 -18.12 -30.84
CA VAL A 693 20.69 -18.37 -31.93
C VAL A 693 21.37 -17.06 -32.29
N VAL A 694 22.69 -17.10 -32.44
CA VAL A 694 23.47 -15.98 -33.00
C VAL A 694 24.03 -16.42 -34.34
N ALA A 695 23.66 -15.71 -35.41
CA ALA A 695 24.15 -15.96 -36.76
C ALA A 695 25.57 -15.40 -36.96
N ARG A 696 26.30 -15.90 -37.97
CA ARG A 696 27.63 -15.40 -38.36
C ARG A 696 27.60 -13.96 -38.89
N SER A 697 26.51 -13.59 -39.55
CA SER A 697 26.31 -12.26 -40.14
C SER A 697 24.81 -11.97 -40.28
N LYS A 698 24.47 -10.75 -40.69
CA LYS A 698 23.09 -10.35 -41.00
C LYS A 698 22.47 -11.17 -42.14
N ASP A 699 23.26 -11.51 -43.16
CA ASP A 699 22.81 -12.37 -44.26
C ASP A 699 22.60 -13.82 -43.81
N ALA A 700 23.49 -14.32 -42.93
CA ALA A 700 23.34 -15.64 -42.32
C ALA A 700 22.06 -15.71 -41.46
N LYS A 701 21.73 -14.63 -40.73
CA LYS A 701 20.46 -14.50 -39.98
C LYS A 701 19.26 -14.62 -40.92
N ALA A 702 19.28 -13.93 -42.07
CA ALA A 702 18.21 -14.04 -43.07
C ALA A 702 18.09 -15.46 -43.65
N LYS A 703 19.22 -16.12 -43.93
CA LYS A 703 19.24 -17.52 -44.40
C LYS A 703 18.63 -18.48 -43.38
N ILE A 704 19.01 -18.38 -42.11
CA ILE A 704 18.44 -19.21 -41.03
C ILE A 704 16.93 -19.02 -40.96
N ARG A 705 16.45 -17.77 -41.00
CA ARG A 705 15.02 -17.46 -40.96
C ARG A 705 14.28 -18.12 -42.13
N SER A 706 14.78 -17.93 -43.35
CA SER A 706 14.21 -18.55 -44.57
C SER A 706 14.16 -20.08 -44.49
N VAL A 707 15.23 -20.74 -44.04
CA VAL A 707 15.29 -22.21 -43.96
C VAL A 707 14.27 -22.78 -42.99
N LEU A 708 14.11 -22.17 -41.81
CA LEU A 708 13.18 -22.67 -40.80
C LEU A 708 11.73 -22.26 -41.05
N GLU A 709 11.46 -21.16 -41.75
CA GLU A 709 10.10 -20.74 -42.12
C GLU A 709 9.55 -21.52 -43.31
N ASN A 710 10.37 -21.77 -44.34
CA ASN A 710 9.94 -22.51 -45.54
C ASN A 710 9.81 -24.01 -45.27
N HIS A 711 10.66 -24.56 -44.40
CA HIS A 711 10.68 -25.99 -44.06
C HIS A 711 10.75 -26.22 -42.55
N PRO A 712 9.70 -25.85 -41.80
CA PRO A 712 9.71 -25.95 -40.35
C PRO A 712 9.83 -27.42 -39.90
N PRO A 713 10.78 -27.77 -39.02
CA PRO A 713 10.88 -29.13 -38.47
C PRO A 713 9.62 -29.57 -37.71
N ILE A 714 8.89 -28.61 -37.13
CA ILE A 714 7.57 -28.80 -36.50
C ILE A 714 6.67 -27.64 -36.88
N LYS A 715 5.41 -27.92 -37.23
CA LYS A 715 4.41 -26.91 -37.64
C LYS A 715 4.21 -25.75 -36.65
N THR A 716 4.36 -26.01 -35.35
CA THR A 716 4.22 -25.01 -34.28
C THR A 716 5.50 -24.22 -34.01
N GLY A 717 6.62 -24.58 -34.66
CA GLY A 717 7.88 -23.87 -34.54
C GLY A 717 7.83 -22.54 -35.30
N ARG A 718 8.29 -21.46 -34.67
CA ARG A 718 8.22 -20.11 -35.24
C ARG A 718 9.21 -19.14 -34.59
N PHE A 719 9.59 -18.11 -35.33
CA PHE A 719 10.39 -16.99 -34.80
C PHE A 719 9.53 -16.00 -34.02
N PHE A 720 10.18 -15.34 -33.07
CA PHE A 720 9.67 -14.17 -32.37
C PHE A 720 10.70 -13.06 -32.46
N ASP A 721 10.23 -11.83 -32.67
CA ASP A 721 11.09 -10.67 -32.53
C ASP A 721 11.26 -10.40 -31.02
N PHE A 722 12.47 -10.00 -30.63
CA PHE A 722 12.78 -9.74 -29.23
C PHE A 722 13.78 -8.59 -29.12
N GLU A 723 13.66 -7.83 -28.04
CA GLU A 723 14.53 -6.69 -27.73
C GLU A 723 14.83 -6.67 -26.24
N ILE A 724 16.01 -6.19 -25.85
CA ILE A 724 16.33 -5.94 -24.44
C ILE A 724 15.37 -4.88 -23.91
N ALA A 725 14.72 -5.18 -22.79
CA ALA A 725 13.81 -4.27 -22.13
C ALA A 725 14.62 -3.33 -21.24
N THR A 726 14.87 -2.09 -21.69
CA THR A 726 15.57 -1.04 -20.94
C THR A 726 14.66 -0.25 -20.03
#